data_AF-A0AB36JDK5-F1
#
_entry.id   AF-A0AB36JDK5-F1
#
_cell.length_a   1.000
_cell.length_b   1.000
_cell.length_c   1.000
_cell.angle_alpha   90.00
_cell.angle_beta   90.00
_cell.angle_gamma   90.00
#
_symmetry.space_group_name_H-M   'P 1'
#
loop_
_entity.id
_entity.type
_entity.pdbx_description
1 polymer ?
#
loop_
_entity_poly.entity_id
_entity_poly.type
_entity_poly.pdbx_seq_one_letter_code
_entity_poly.pdbx_strand_id
1 'polypeptide(L)'
;MEPDANGAILGDDTANGRHFDAPVGIPTSENLFSNVWAKNYLFEHTFANMAGQIRYSCSVKVTYPTKWEEAQPNLPGPNGTSIPQAPLPKTGKFDKTYTFDLTPKEYTYWQVDQLAVYQIDRAQMENYALPGGEVTLYSNNYGSPTLELTNSTEVEDHVVPQDTGGIEFKPEVVDGGDHEPGPDDVDDTDVLTDLAEMQTKDPEVQNDRLVFNGETIMDDTVANKTGPTPGRIPDPQIIGDEVLYEGQLMINSGLLNRQNTTSTGTIYYTMLSENVEGNGDQEFLISPINSVTVHTPVVNYSLLPDDNRPFDQRMTPDMTRAVLILDRPFTIHFTESGQHLNIPGYGNRDYAKYTKNKRIQFPFGVFQGSQYYPENTWIYIPVGTPSMTFTMPTWVNEGDYTIYTQSWAINAPSDGSDLCEENLNGNLTNYCASESFNIGVVGRLFDFRIWDIGDFRFEKVFRTGVGTLEHSNTMYYTGGNDENGIPTALSGQPQWQLPIRKGSHPTEQRTVPHNGYSFLFDFRTIGNLWQPGEGIRIEPSFYFIPKNGGAATPVDLYYDISGSNNKMIGVGSSKDKLSYSRTYRLADGLRNISSGELSTAASYEYNYILSEAERENTSWLKFYQQYTKRKTKIATGYNLELLPYKSRTLVGPTDIPNGVNPIAAVRSVQHWYGEYNLPIAPYILHKGTDIVTLANHYGGALDGHEQEFITGGYILVNFEIYTVKNGDADTRILGYKAPIANMWAIEGQMTGSTDEMGQTFSFSSGDIILFESDYSVRNDYQGQAK
;
A
#
# COMPACT_ATOMS: atom_id res chain seq x y z
N MET A 1 -15.64 -11.00 -49.01
CA MET A 1 -16.32 -11.50 -47.78
C MET A 1 -15.60 -10.91 -46.58
N GLU A 2 -16.32 -10.41 -45.56
CA GLU A 2 -15.70 -9.90 -44.32
C GLU A 2 -15.44 -11.03 -43.31
N PRO A 3 -14.36 -10.96 -42.51
CA PRO A 3 -13.98 -12.00 -41.55
C PRO A 3 -14.77 -12.00 -40.23
N ASP A 4 -15.58 -10.97 -39.99
CA ASP A 4 -16.28 -10.72 -38.71
C ASP A 4 -15.32 -10.73 -37.50
N ALA A 5 -14.13 -10.17 -37.70
CA ALA A 5 -13.01 -10.25 -36.76
C ALA A 5 -13.22 -9.38 -35.52
N ASN A 6 -13.08 -9.97 -34.34
CA ASN A 6 -13.09 -9.28 -33.05
C ASN A 6 -11.96 -9.82 -32.15
N GLY A 7 -11.61 -9.10 -31.09
CA GLY A 7 -10.50 -9.50 -30.23
C GLY A 7 -10.60 -8.99 -28.80
N ALA A 8 -9.71 -9.48 -27.95
CA ALA A 8 -9.63 -9.11 -26.55
C ALA A 8 -8.18 -9.06 -26.06
N ILE A 9 -7.91 -8.10 -25.16
CA ILE A 9 -6.66 -7.99 -24.41
C ILE A 9 -7.04 -7.93 -22.92
N LEU A 10 -6.88 -9.05 -22.20
CA LEU A 10 -7.39 -9.23 -20.84
C LEU A 10 -6.30 -9.71 -19.88
N GLY A 11 -6.58 -9.72 -18.58
CA GLY A 11 -5.65 -10.22 -17.56
C GLY A 11 -5.42 -11.74 -17.72
N ASP A 12 -4.16 -12.17 -17.70
CA ASP A 12 -3.79 -13.59 -17.72
C ASP A 12 -3.67 -14.13 -16.29
N ASP A 13 -4.80 -14.58 -15.76
CA ASP A 13 -4.92 -15.12 -14.40
C ASP A 13 -4.06 -16.37 -14.19
N THR A 14 -3.89 -17.19 -15.23
CA THR A 14 -3.17 -18.46 -15.09
C THR A 14 -1.70 -18.25 -14.79
N ALA A 15 -1.14 -17.12 -15.23
CA ALA A 15 0.25 -16.78 -15.04
C ALA A 15 0.59 -16.30 -13.60
N ASN A 16 -0.39 -15.81 -12.82
CA ASN A 16 -0.14 -15.19 -11.52
C ASN A 16 -1.13 -15.57 -10.39
N GLY A 17 -2.20 -16.30 -10.70
CA GLY A 17 -3.25 -16.71 -9.77
C GLY A 17 -4.11 -15.56 -9.22
N ARG A 18 -4.07 -14.37 -9.83
CA ARG A 18 -4.80 -13.16 -9.40
C ARG A 18 -5.66 -12.65 -10.55
N HIS A 19 -6.98 -12.62 -10.34
CA HIS A 19 -7.90 -12.10 -11.34
C HIS A 19 -7.93 -10.58 -11.40
N PHE A 20 -7.39 -9.98 -12.46
CA PHE A 20 -7.49 -8.55 -12.78
C PHE A 20 -8.38 -8.33 -13.99
N ASP A 21 -9.29 -7.36 -13.91
CA ASP A 21 -10.12 -6.95 -15.05
C ASP A 21 -9.40 -5.81 -15.80
N ALA A 22 -8.63 -6.16 -16.84
CA ALA A 22 -7.77 -5.22 -17.56
C ALA A 22 -8.48 -3.94 -18.06
N PRO A 23 -9.72 -3.99 -18.59
CA PRO A 23 -10.52 -2.79 -18.86
C PRO A 23 -10.67 -1.83 -17.68
N VAL A 24 -10.84 -2.34 -16.47
CA VAL A 24 -11.10 -1.55 -15.26
C VAL A 24 -9.80 -1.15 -14.55
N GLY A 25 -8.83 -2.07 -14.47
CA GLY A 25 -7.54 -1.82 -13.86
C GLY A 25 -6.67 -3.07 -13.80
N ILE A 26 -5.42 -2.95 -14.23
CA ILE A 26 -4.38 -3.96 -14.07
C ILE A 26 -3.02 -3.29 -13.76
N PRO A 27 -2.27 -3.77 -12.75
CA PRO A 27 -0.97 -3.21 -12.42
C PRO A 27 0.09 -3.50 -13.49
N THR A 28 1.12 -2.66 -13.52
CA THR A 28 2.38 -3.06 -14.14
C THR A 28 2.97 -4.29 -13.43
N SER A 29 3.78 -5.08 -14.14
CA SER A 29 4.30 -6.37 -13.66
C SER A 29 3.24 -7.47 -13.43
N GLU A 30 2.05 -7.30 -14.00
CA GLU A 30 1.10 -8.39 -14.27
C GLU A 30 1.12 -8.78 -15.75
N ASN A 31 0.54 -9.93 -16.07
CA ASN A 31 0.49 -10.46 -17.42
C ASN A 31 -0.88 -10.25 -18.04
N LEU A 32 -0.87 -9.98 -19.34
CA LEU A 32 -2.04 -9.99 -20.21
C LEU A 32 -2.02 -11.25 -21.08
N PHE A 33 -3.16 -11.55 -21.68
CA PHE A 33 -3.23 -12.34 -22.90
C PHE A 33 -3.94 -11.53 -23.99
N SER A 34 -3.66 -11.88 -25.24
CA SER A 34 -4.34 -11.34 -26.41
C SER A 34 -4.96 -12.48 -27.21
N ASN A 35 -6.20 -12.29 -27.65
CA ASN A 35 -6.95 -13.28 -28.41
C ASN A 35 -7.74 -12.63 -29.56
N VAL A 36 -7.86 -13.33 -30.69
CA VAL A 36 -8.58 -12.87 -31.87
C VAL A 36 -9.48 -13.99 -32.39
N TRP A 37 -10.73 -13.64 -32.69
CA TRP A 37 -11.71 -14.52 -33.29
C TRP A 37 -12.12 -13.97 -34.66
N ALA A 38 -12.03 -14.81 -35.68
CA ALA A 38 -12.39 -14.49 -37.05
C ALA A 38 -12.77 -15.77 -37.81
N LYS A 39 -13.35 -15.62 -39.00
CA LYS A 39 -13.64 -16.75 -39.90
C LYS A 39 -12.37 -17.54 -40.25
N ASN A 40 -12.43 -18.86 -40.16
CA ASN A 40 -11.31 -19.77 -40.39
C ASN A 40 -10.76 -19.72 -41.82
N TYR A 41 -11.57 -19.32 -42.80
CA TYR A 41 -11.13 -18.95 -44.14
C TYR A 41 -12.08 -17.91 -44.73
N LEU A 42 -11.65 -17.25 -45.80
CA LEU A 42 -12.53 -16.41 -46.63
C LEU A 42 -12.56 -16.97 -48.04
N PHE A 43 -13.62 -16.67 -48.78
CA PHE A 43 -13.65 -16.96 -50.20
C PHE A 43 -14.48 -15.94 -50.97
N GLU A 44 -14.21 -15.89 -52.27
CA GLU A 44 -15.00 -15.20 -53.28
C GLU A 44 -15.04 -16.10 -54.51
N HIS A 45 -16.22 -16.27 -55.12
CA HIS A 45 -16.34 -17.07 -56.33
C HIS A 45 -17.47 -16.58 -57.23
N THR A 46 -17.31 -16.86 -58.53
CA THR A 46 -18.35 -16.71 -59.55
C THR A 46 -18.34 -17.96 -60.41
N PHE A 47 -19.40 -18.77 -60.32
CA PHE A 47 -19.61 -19.91 -61.22
C PHE A 47 -20.57 -19.48 -62.32
N ALA A 48 -20.12 -19.53 -63.57
CA ALA A 48 -20.89 -19.10 -64.72
C ALA A 48 -21.51 -20.30 -65.43
N ASN A 49 -22.82 -20.24 -65.66
CA ASN A 49 -23.52 -21.21 -66.49
C ASN A 49 -23.41 -20.77 -67.95
N MET A 50 -22.57 -21.48 -68.70
CA MET A 50 -22.31 -21.23 -70.10
C MET A 50 -23.33 -21.99 -70.93
N ALA A 51 -24.14 -21.28 -71.71
CA ALA A 51 -25.12 -21.85 -72.61
C ALA A 51 -24.75 -21.57 -74.06
N GLY A 52 -24.90 -22.57 -74.94
CA GLY A 52 -24.59 -22.44 -76.35
C GLY A 52 -25.32 -23.43 -77.24
N GLN A 53 -25.08 -23.34 -78.54
CA GLN A 53 -25.69 -24.18 -79.57
C GLN A 53 -24.64 -24.78 -80.48
N ILE A 54 -24.76 -26.07 -80.78
CA ILE A 54 -24.00 -26.72 -81.85
C ILE A 54 -24.90 -26.84 -83.08
N ARG A 55 -24.37 -26.43 -84.23
CA ARG A 55 -25.03 -26.56 -85.52
C ARG A 55 -24.39 -27.70 -86.30
N TYR A 56 -25.21 -28.65 -86.73
CA TYR A 56 -24.80 -29.77 -87.55
C TYR A 56 -25.29 -29.55 -88.99
N SER A 57 -24.42 -29.79 -89.96
CA SER A 57 -24.79 -29.86 -91.37
C SER A 57 -24.55 -31.29 -91.86
N CYS A 58 -25.57 -31.88 -92.49
CA CYS A 58 -25.52 -33.24 -92.98
C CYS A 58 -25.49 -33.25 -94.50
N SER A 59 -24.71 -34.18 -95.07
CA SER A 59 -24.67 -34.45 -96.50
C SER A 59 -24.87 -35.94 -96.72
N VAL A 60 -26.00 -36.30 -97.33
CA VAL A 60 -26.41 -37.69 -97.52
C VAL A 60 -26.53 -37.96 -99.00
N LYS A 61 -25.82 -38.97 -99.49
CA LYS A 61 -25.93 -39.45 -100.86
C LYS A 61 -26.86 -40.66 -100.92
N VAL A 62 -27.98 -40.53 -101.61
CA VAL A 62 -28.97 -41.61 -101.78
C VAL A 62 -28.98 -42.06 -103.23
N THR A 63 -28.99 -43.38 -103.46
CA THR A 63 -29.12 -43.97 -104.80
C THR A 63 -30.56 -44.46 -104.99
N TYR A 64 -31.28 -43.84 -105.93
CA TYR A 64 -32.66 -44.19 -106.24
C TYR A 64 -32.73 -45.21 -107.36
N PRO A 65 -33.40 -46.35 -107.18
CA PRO A 65 -33.79 -47.20 -108.28
C PRO A 65 -34.95 -46.54 -109.06
N THR A 66 -34.86 -46.53 -110.38
CA THR A 66 -35.87 -45.90 -111.25
C THR A 66 -36.53 -46.92 -112.18
N LYS A 67 -37.78 -46.66 -112.56
CA LYS A 67 -38.49 -47.33 -113.65
C LYS A 67 -39.22 -46.30 -114.52
N TRP A 68 -39.23 -46.51 -115.83
CA TRP A 68 -39.97 -45.69 -116.79
C TRP A 68 -40.27 -46.48 -118.07
N GLU A 69 -41.11 -45.91 -118.92
CA GLU A 69 -41.51 -46.48 -120.19
C GLU A 69 -41.04 -45.59 -121.35
N GLU A 70 -40.29 -46.16 -122.31
CA GLU A 70 -39.87 -45.42 -123.52
C GLU A 70 -40.80 -45.73 -124.70
N ALA A 71 -41.37 -44.68 -125.27
CA ALA A 71 -42.17 -44.77 -126.49
C ALA A 71 -41.31 -45.27 -127.65
N GLN A 72 -41.75 -46.36 -128.29
CA GLN A 72 -41.07 -46.91 -129.45
C GLN A 72 -41.56 -46.24 -130.74
N PRO A 73 -40.68 -46.05 -131.73
CA PRO A 73 -41.12 -45.59 -133.04
C PRO A 73 -42.11 -46.59 -133.64
N ASN A 74 -43.22 -46.07 -134.16
CA ASN A 74 -44.27 -46.89 -134.76
C ASN A 74 -43.70 -47.75 -135.91
N LEU A 75 -44.12 -49.00 -136.00
CA LEU A 75 -43.70 -49.88 -137.11
C LEU A 75 -44.38 -49.45 -138.41
N PRO A 76 -43.71 -49.54 -139.57
CA PRO A 76 -44.32 -49.28 -140.87
C PRO A 76 -45.36 -50.37 -141.19
N GLY A 77 -46.63 -49.95 -141.27
CA GLY A 77 -47.76 -50.77 -141.68
C GLY A 77 -48.02 -50.68 -143.19
N PRO A 78 -48.78 -51.63 -143.77
CA PRO A 78 -49.13 -51.61 -145.19
C PRO A 78 -49.82 -50.29 -145.58
N ASN A 79 -49.48 -49.74 -146.75
CA ASN A 79 -50.01 -48.48 -147.29
C ASN A 79 -49.71 -47.21 -146.47
N GLY A 80 -48.51 -47.11 -145.86
CA GLY A 80 -48.04 -45.86 -145.24
C GLY A 80 -48.72 -45.51 -143.92
N THR A 81 -49.40 -46.46 -143.29
CA THR A 81 -49.96 -46.33 -141.94
C THR A 81 -48.92 -46.74 -140.90
N SER A 82 -48.93 -46.13 -139.71
CA SER A 82 -47.98 -46.44 -138.64
C SER A 82 -48.67 -47.20 -137.51
N ILE A 83 -48.10 -48.34 -137.08
CA ILE A 83 -48.65 -49.18 -136.00
C ILE A 83 -47.99 -48.72 -134.69
N PRO A 84 -48.74 -48.13 -133.74
CA PRO A 84 -48.20 -47.78 -132.43
C PRO A 84 -47.72 -49.02 -131.69
N GLN A 85 -46.53 -48.95 -131.12
CA GLN A 85 -45.99 -50.02 -130.28
C GLN A 85 -46.22 -49.67 -128.80
N ALA A 86 -46.43 -50.70 -127.99
CA ALA A 86 -46.46 -50.51 -126.54
C ALA A 86 -45.08 -50.01 -126.08
N PRO A 87 -45.02 -49.04 -125.15
CA PRO A 87 -43.75 -48.57 -124.59
C PRO A 87 -42.92 -49.72 -123.98
N LEU A 88 -41.59 -49.61 -124.04
CA LEU A 88 -40.70 -50.59 -123.40
C LEU A 88 -40.45 -50.22 -121.94
N PRO A 89 -40.59 -51.15 -120.99
CA PRO A 89 -40.18 -50.91 -119.61
C PRO A 89 -38.65 -50.83 -119.53
N LYS A 90 -38.16 -49.79 -118.86
CA LYS A 90 -36.76 -49.54 -118.53
C LYS A 90 -36.60 -49.44 -117.03
N THR A 91 -35.41 -49.79 -116.56
CA THR A 91 -35.01 -49.64 -115.16
C THR A 91 -33.62 -49.04 -115.11
N GLY A 92 -33.38 -48.16 -114.15
CA GLY A 92 -32.10 -47.48 -113.98
C GLY A 92 -31.85 -47.13 -112.53
N LYS A 93 -30.89 -46.25 -112.32
CA LYS A 93 -30.64 -45.61 -111.03
C LYS A 93 -29.93 -44.28 -111.22
N PHE A 94 -30.19 -43.34 -110.33
CA PHE A 94 -29.39 -42.13 -110.21
C PHE A 94 -29.02 -41.90 -108.74
N ASP A 95 -27.98 -41.10 -108.53
CA ASP A 95 -27.59 -40.64 -107.20
C ASP A 95 -28.06 -39.20 -107.01
N LYS A 96 -28.66 -38.92 -105.86
CA LYS A 96 -28.95 -37.55 -105.41
C LYS A 96 -28.30 -37.31 -104.06
N THR A 97 -27.65 -36.15 -103.94
CA THR A 97 -27.08 -35.69 -102.67
C THR A 97 -28.01 -34.68 -102.04
N TYR A 98 -28.42 -34.95 -100.81
CA TYR A 98 -29.18 -34.04 -99.97
C TYR A 98 -28.24 -33.34 -99.00
N THR A 99 -28.35 -32.02 -98.90
CA THR A 99 -27.65 -31.21 -97.90
C THR A 99 -28.67 -30.40 -97.13
N PHE A 100 -28.68 -30.56 -95.81
CA PHE A 100 -29.60 -29.88 -94.90
C PHE A 100 -28.92 -29.62 -93.56
N ASP A 101 -29.40 -28.60 -92.86
CA ASP A 101 -28.96 -28.28 -91.51
C ASP A 101 -29.93 -28.94 -90.51
N LEU A 102 -29.39 -29.51 -89.45
CA LEU A 102 -30.21 -30.06 -88.37
C LEU A 102 -30.66 -28.95 -87.42
N THR A 103 -31.73 -29.21 -86.66
CA THR A 103 -32.10 -28.37 -85.51
C THR A 103 -30.90 -28.24 -84.57
N PRO A 104 -30.45 -27.00 -84.23
CA PRO A 104 -29.31 -26.79 -83.34
C PRO A 104 -29.50 -27.51 -82.00
N LYS A 105 -28.43 -28.19 -81.55
CA LYS A 105 -28.43 -28.84 -80.23
C LYS A 105 -27.91 -27.86 -79.18
N GLU A 106 -28.79 -27.46 -78.28
CA GLU A 106 -28.42 -26.66 -77.10
C GLU A 106 -27.53 -27.47 -76.16
N TYR A 107 -26.61 -26.78 -75.48
CA TYR A 107 -25.86 -27.34 -74.38
C TYR A 107 -25.64 -26.31 -73.27
N THR A 108 -25.37 -26.80 -72.06
CA THR A 108 -25.00 -25.96 -70.91
C THR A 108 -23.95 -26.64 -70.04
N TYR A 109 -22.90 -25.92 -69.64
CA TYR A 109 -21.90 -26.37 -68.66
C TYR A 109 -21.56 -25.23 -67.71
N TRP A 110 -20.85 -25.53 -66.62
CA TRP A 110 -20.40 -24.55 -65.64
C TRP A 110 -18.89 -24.38 -65.69
N GLN A 111 -18.44 -23.13 -65.71
CA GLN A 111 -17.03 -22.76 -65.58
C GLN A 111 -16.82 -21.86 -64.36
N VAL A 112 -15.59 -21.81 -63.88
CA VAL A 112 -15.14 -20.95 -62.79
C VAL A 112 -14.58 -19.66 -63.39
N ASP A 113 -15.38 -18.60 -63.38
CA ASP A 113 -14.96 -17.27 -63.83
C ASP A 113 -14.07 -16.56 -62.80
N GLN A 114 -14.36 -16.80 -61.51
CA GLN A 114 -13.63 -16.22 -60.40
C GLN A 114 -13.60 -17.21 -59.24
N LEU A 115 -12.44 -17.36 -58.61
CA LEU A 115 -12.28 -18.12 -57.37
C LEU A 115 -11.04 -17.63 -56.61
N ALA A 116 -11.26 -17.13 -55.41
CA ALA A 116 -10.20 -16.85 -54.46
C ALA A 116 -10.58 -17.45 -53.10
N VAL A 117 -9.67 -18.20 -52.50
CA VAL A 117 -9.80 -18.75 -51.15
C VAL A 117 -8.62 -18.26 -50.32
N TYR A 118 -8.88 -17.86 -49.09
CA TYR A 118 -7.89 -17.26 -48.22
C TYR A 118 -7.78 -18.01 -46.90
N GLN A 119 -6.54 -18.29 -46.49
CA GLN A 119 -6.21 -18.87 -45.19
C GLN A 119 -5.78 -17.79 -44.19
N ILE A 120 -5.97 -18.02 -42.90
CA ILE A 120 -5.42 -17.15 -41.86
C ILE A 120 -3.88 -17.25 -41.86
N ASP A 121 -3.20 -16.10 -41.85
CA ASP A 121 -1.75 -15.99 -41.63
C ASP A 121 -1.46 -15.69 -40.17
N ARG A 122 -1.80 -14.47 -39.73
CA ARG A 122 -1.52 -13.94 -38.39
C ARG A 122 -2.50 -12.82 -38.02
N ALA A 123 -2.47 -12.41 -36.76
CA ALA A 123 -3.06 -11.15 -36.32
C ALA A 123 -2.02 -10.28 -35.58
N GLN A 124 -2.14 -8.97 -35.69
CA GLN A 124 -1.36 -8.01 -34.92
C GLN A 124 -2.30 -7.22 -34.03
N MET A 125 -1.92 -7.07 -32.76
CA MET A 125 -2.71 -6.39 -31.73
C MET A 125 -1.83 -5.36 -31.05
N GLU A 126 -2.34 -4.14 -30.89
CA GLU A 126 -1.61 -3.01 -30.32
C GLU A 126 -2.37 -2.47 -29.10
N ASN A 127 -1.64 -2.16 -28.03
CA ASN A 127 -2.12 -1.42 -26.87
C ASN A 127 -0.92 -0.92 -26.05
N TYR A 128 -1.04 0.24 -25.43
CA TYR A 128 -0.07 0.80 -24.48
C TYR A 128 0.47 -0.21 -23.45
N ALA A 129 -0.36 -1.13 -22.97
CA ALA A 129 -0.03 -2.08 -21.91
C ALA A 129 0.72 -3.33 -22.42
N LEU A 130 0.68 -3.62 -23.73
CA LEU A 130 1.36 -4.78 -24.30
C LEU A 130 2.90 -4.64 -24.21
N PRO A 131 3.65 -5.75 -24.12
CA PRO A 131 5.10 -5.71 -24.17
C PRO A 131 5.60 -5.06 -25.47
N GLY A 132 6.22 -3.88 -25.36
CA GLY A 132 6.66 -3.12 -26.54
C GLY A 132 5.54 -2.36 -27.28
N GLY A 133 4.30 -2.44 -26.80
CA GLY A 133 3.13 -1.76 -27.37
C GLY A 133 2.34 -2.56 -28.41
N GLU A 134 2.86 -3.71 -28.85
CA GLU A 134 2.30 -4.54 -29.92
C GLU A 134 2.62 -6.02 -29.65
N VAL A 135 1.75 -6.92 -30.10
CA VAL A 135 1.98 -8.37 -30.16
C VAL A 135 1.51 -8.94 -31.50
N THR A 136 2.23 -9.93 -32.02
CA THR A 136 1.85 -10.65 -33.25
C THR A 136 1.45 -12.08 -32.90
N LEU A 137 0.18 -12.41 -33.14
CA LEU A 137 -0.41 -13.72 -32.88
C LEU A 137 -0.28 -14.58 -34.13
N TYR A 138 0.49 -15.67 -34.02
CA TYR A 138 0.60 -16.67 -35.08
C TYR A 138 -0.43 -17.77 -34.87
N SER A 139 -0.95 -18.32 -35.98
CA SER A 139 -1.94 -19.37 -35.92
C SER A 139 -1.38 -20.66 -35.30
N ASN A 140 -2.07 -21.20 -34.31
CA ASN A 140 -1.73 -22.46 -33.63
C ASN A 140 -2.83 -23.49 -33.82
N ASN A 141 -2.46 -24.75 -34.11
CA ASN A 141 -3.39 -25.84 -34.41
C ASN A 141 -4.47 -25.50 -35.46
N TYR A 142 -4.15 -24.58 -36.38
CA TYR A 142 -5.04 -24.14 -37.45
C TYR A 142 -4.97 -25.10 -38.64
N GLY A 143 -6.14 -25.59 -39.08
CA GLY A 143 -6.28 -26.36 -40.31
C GLY A 143 -6.51 -25.42 -41.49
N SER A 144 -5.52 -25.26 -42.36
CA SER A 144 -5.64 -24.45 -43.56
C SER A 144 -6.61 -25.09 -44.58
N PRO A 145 -7.46 -24.29 -45.27
CA PRO A 145 -8.30 -24.80 -46.34
C PRO A 145 -7.46 -25.35 -47.49
N THR A 146 -7.95 -26.42 -48.12
CA THR A 146 -7.30 -27.03 -49.30
C THR A 146 -8.18 -26.90 -50.53
N LEU A 147 -7.56 -26.62 -51.67
CA LEU A 147 -8.24 -26.40 -52.94
C LEU A 147 -7.62 -27.25 -54.03
N GLU A 148 -8.44 -27.98 -54.79
CA GLU A 148 -8.05 -28.56 -56.07
C GLU A 148 -8.91 -27.94 -57.17
N LEU A 149 -8.26 -27.38 -58.19
CA LEU A 149 -8.92 -26.68 -59.28
C LEU A 149 -8.39 -27.21 -60.62
N THR A 150 -9.30 -27.46 -61.55
CA THR A 150 -8.98 -27.60 -62.98
C THR A 150 -10.01 -26.80 -63.73
N ASN A 151 -9.56 -25.79 -64.48
CA ASN A 151 -10.44 -24.90 -65.20
C ASN A 151 -9.97 -24.61 -66.63
N SER A 152 -10.91 -24.31 -67.51
CA SER A 152 -10.65 -23.75 -68.83
C SER A 152 -11.67 -22.67 -69.18
N THR A 153 -11.29 -21.76 -70.07
CA THR A 153 -12.20 -20.78 -70.68
C THR A 153 -12.52 -21.11 -72.13
N GLU A 154 -11.89 -22.16 -72.69
CA GLU A 154 -12.06 -22.58 -74.08
C GLU A 154 -13.24 -23.55 -74.19
N VAL A 155 -14.20 -23.25 -75.06
CA VAL A 155 -15.44 -24.03 -75.16
C VAL A 155 -15.19 -25.47 -75.62
N GLU A 156 -14.14 -25.70 -76.41
CA GLU A 156 -13.73 -27.00 -76.92
C GLU A 156 -13.23 -27.95 -75.83
N ASP A 157 -12.79 -27.42 -74.68
CA ASP A 157 -12.41 -28.24 -73.52
C ASP A 157 -13.65 -28.72 -72.72
N HIS A 158 -14.80 -28.06 -72.93
CA HIS A 158 -16.04 -28.32 -72.21
C HIS A 158 -17.11 -29.02 -73.02
N VAL A 159 -17.04 -28.97 -74.36
CA VAL A 159 -18.14 -29.41 -75.23
C VAL A 159 -17.60 -30.28 -76.35
N VAL A 160 -18.07 -31.53 -76.39
CA VAL A 160 -17.73 -32.50 -77.43
C VAL A 160 -18.96 -32.78 -78.29
N PRO A 161 -19.00 -32.31 -79.56
CA PRO A 161 -20.06 -32.64 -80.51
C PRO A 161 -20.14 -34.15 -80.76
N GLN A 162 -21.34 -34.67 -81.03
CA GLN A 162 -21.55 -36.08 -81.36
C GLN A 162 -21.82 -36.25 -82.85
N ASP A 163 -21.17 -37.23 -83.47
CA ASP A 163 -21.42 -37.56 -84.87
C ASP A 163 -22.87 -38.06 -85.06
N THR A 164 -23.53 -37.58 -86.12
CA THR A 164 -24.83 -38.08 -86.57
C THR A 164 -24.82 -39.57 -86.90
N GLY A 165 -23.66 -40.19 -87.18
CA GLY A 165 -23.57 -41.59 -87.55
C GLY A 165 -24.18 -41.92 -88.92
N GLY A 166 -24.42 -43.21 -89.18
CA GLY A 166 -25.05 -43.67 -90.42
C GLY A 166 -26.56 -43.73 -90.28
N ILE A 167 -27.29 -43.15 -91.25
CA ILE A 167 -28.74 -43.25 -91.36
C ILE A 167 -29.16 -44.39 -92.30
N GLU A 168 -30.15 -45.18 -91.90
CA GLU A 168 -30.70 -46.25 -92.74
C GLU A 168 -31.95 -45.75 -93.46
N PHE A 169 -31.81 -45.45 -94.75
CA PHE A 169 -32.91 -45.02 -95.61
C PHE A 169 -32.98 -45.91 -96.85
N LYS A 170 -34.14 -46.50 -97.11
CA LYS A 170 -34.39 -47.30 -98.31
C LYS A 170 -35.38 -46.54 -99.21
N PRO A 171 -34.90 -45.90 -100.28
CA PRO A 171 -35.78 -45.15 -101.18
C PRO A 171 -36.76 -46.07 -101.88
N GLU A 172 -37.99 -45.58 -102.13
CA GLU A 172 -38.93 -46.25 -103.01
C GLU A 172 -38.46 -46.17 -104.48
N VAL A 173 -38.99 -47.06 -105.32
CA VAL A 173 -38.68 -47.05 -106.75
C VAL A 173 -39.40 -45.87 -107.40
N VAL A 174 -38.65 -44.94 -108.00
CA VAL A 174 -39.19 -43.75 -108.66
C VAL A 174 -39.76 -44.13 -110.02
N ASP A 175 -41.04 -43.83 -110.26
CA ASP A 175 -41.75 -44.12 -111.51
C ASP A 175 -41.86 -42.84 -112.36
N GLY A 176 -41.10 -42.78 -113.45
CA GLY A 176 -41.08 -41.62 -114.35
C GLY A 176 -42.20 -41.59 -115.37
N GLY A 177 -43.03 -42.64 -115.43
CA GLY A 177 -44.04 -42.78 -116.47
C GLY A 177 -43.40 -42.87 -117.86
N ASP A 178 -43.28 -41.75 -118.56
CA ASP A 178 -42.83 -41.63 -119.95
C ASP A 178 -41.41 -41.04 -120.14
N HIS A 179 -40.70 -40.72 -119.05
CA HIS A 179 -39.32 -40.20 -119.09
C HIS A 179 -38.45 -40.88 -118.02
N GLU A 180 -37.12 -40.88 -118.24
CA GLU A 180 -36.18 -41.35 -117.23
C GLU A 180 -36.18 -40.37 -116.04
N PRO A 181 -36.53 -40.82 -114.81
CA PRO A 181 -36.51 -39.95 -113.65
C PRO A 181 -35.11 -39.44 -113.35
N GLY A 182 -35.02 -38.15 -113.02
CA GLY A 182 -33.82 -37.49 -112.57
C GLY A 182 -33.91 -36.99 -111.13
N PRO A 183 -32.86 -36.31 -110.63
CA PRO A 183 -32.83 -35.76 -109.28
C PRO A 183 -33.98 -34.81 -108.93
N ASP A 184 -34.62 -34.17 -109.91
CA ASP A 184 -35.70 -33.19 -109.68
C ASP A 184 -37.07 -33.85 -109.41
N ASP A 185 -37.20 -35.17 -109.61
CA ASP A 185 -38.47 -35.91 -109.51
C ASP A 185 -38.75 -36.51 -108.11
N VAL A 186 -37.82 -36.34 -107.16
CA VAL A 186 -37.94 -36.83 -105.77
C VAL A 186 -37.44 -35.80 -104.76
N ASP A 187 -38.11 -35.67 -103.63
CA ASP A 187 -37.66 -34.84 -102.52
C ASP A 187 -37.93 -35.52 -101.17
N ASP A 188 -36.92 -36.25 -100.67
CA ASP A 188 -36.94 -36.89 -99.36
C ASP A 188 -36.22 -36.02 -98.30
N THR A 189 -36.02 -34.72 -98.55
CA THR A 189 -35.28 -33.84 -97.64
C THR A 189 -35.84 -33.89 -96.22
N ASP A 190 -37.15 -33.80 -96.05
CA ASP A 190 -37.80 -33.83 -94.72
C ASP A 190 -37.58 -35.18 -94.01
N VAL A 191 -37.73 -36.30 -94.73
CA VAL A 191 -37.58 -37.66 -94.18
C VAL A 191 -36.13 -37.95 -93.78
N LEU A 192 -35.17 -37.53 -94.60
CA LEU A 192 -33.73 -37.67 -94.31
C LEU A 192 -33.28 -36.73 -93.20
N THR A 193 -33.87 -35.55 -93.08
CA THR A 193 -33.64 -34.62 -91.97
C THR A 193 -34.12 -35.24 -90.66
N ASP A 194 -35.36 -35.74 -90.60
CA ASP A 194 -35.91 -36.40 -89.42
C ASP A 194 -35.08 -37.62 -88.96
N LEU A 195 -34.60 -38.44 -89.91
CA LEU A 195 -33.73 -39.59 -89.61
C LEU A 195 -32.36 -39.15 -89.07
N ALA A 196 -31.77 -38.10 -89.63
CA ALA A 196 -30.50 -37.55 -89.17
C ALA A 196 -30.65 -36.88 -87.78
N GLU A 197 -31.75 -36.18 -87.52
CA GLU A 197 -32.06 -35.58 -86.21
C GLU A 197 -32.26 -36.65 -85.12
N MET A 198 -32.96 -37.74 -85.45
CA MET A 198 -33.20 -38.85 -84.52
C MET A 198 -31.89 -39.58 -84.15
N GLN A 199 -30.96 -39.67 -85.09
CA GLN A 199 -29.68 -40.36 -84.89
C GLN A 199 -28.62 -39.47 -84.21
N THR A 200 -28.69 -38.15 -84.40
CA THR A 200 -27.74 -37.20 -83.79
C THR A 200 -28.02 -37.03 -82.30
N LYS A 201 -27.13 -37.59 -81.48
CA LYS A 201 -27.19 -37.47 -80.03
C LYS A 201 -26.93 -36.02 -79.60
N ASP A 202 -27.37 -35.72 -78.39
CA ASP A 202 -27.00 -34.45 -77.77
C ASP A 202 -25.48 -34.43 -77.50
N PRO A 203 -24.83 -33.26 -77.54
CA PRO A 203 -23.40 -33.16 -77.26
C PRO A 203 -23.07 -33.59 -75.84
N GLU A 204 -21.84 -34.07 -75.66
CA GLU A 204 -21.28 -34.32 -74.35
C GLU A 204 -20.69 -33.01 -73.81
N VAL A 205 -20.95 -32.72 -72.54
CA VAL A 205 -20.43 -31.53 -71.85
C VAL A 205 -19.74 -31.90 -70.55
N GLN A 206 -18.76 -31.09 -70.17
CA GLN A 206 -17.96 -31.25 -68.96
C GLN A 206 -17.78 -29.88 -68.28
N ASN A 207 -18.09 -29.79 -67.00
CA ASN A 207 -17.82 -28.57 -66.23
C ASN A 207 -16.33 -28.46 -65.89
N ASP A 208 -15.90 -27.30 -65.39
CA ASP A 208 -14.68 -27.21 -64.60
C ASP A 208 -14.75 -28.12 -63.35
N ARG A 209 -13.58 -28.43 -62.77
CA ARG A 209 -13.47 -29.19 -61.53
C ARG A 209 -13.07 -28.30 -60.36
N LEU A 210 -13.83 -28.38 -59.28
CA LEU A 210 -13.51 -27.74 -58.01
C LEU A 210 -13.73 -28.69 -56.84
N VAL A 211 -12.67 -28.98 -56.09
CA VAL A 211 -12.75 -29.70 -54.81
C VAL A 211 -12.23 -28.81 -53.69
N PHE A 212 -13.05 -28.60 -52.67
CA PHE A 212 -12.73 -27.77 -51.50
C PHE A 212 -12.77 -28.63 -50.24
N ASN A 213 -11.68 -28.66 -49.47
CA ASN A 213 -11.55 -29.50 -48.26
C ASN A 213 -11.95 -30.98 -48.48
N GLY A 214 -11.68 -31.52 -49.67
CA GLY A 214 -12.03 -32.88 -50.07
C GLY A 214 -13.48 -33.09 -50.54
N GLU A 215 -14.33 -32.05 -50.52
CA GLU A 215 -15.69 -32.08 -51.05
C GLU A 215 -15.72 -31.53 -52.49
N THR A 216 -16.31 -32.29 -53.42
CA THR A 216 -16.50 -31.83 -54.80
C THR A 216 -17.60 -30.78 -54.87
N ILE A 217 -17.20 -29.54 -55.15
CA ILE A 217 -18.10 -28.40 -55.34
C ILE A 217 -18.53 -28.28 -56.80
N MET A 218 -17.61 -28.51 -57.74
CA MET A 218 -17.93 -28.56 -59.17
C MET A 218 -17.41 -29.88 -59.74
N ASP A 219 -18.33 -30.66 -60.28
CA ASP A 219 -18.10 -32.01 -60.79
C ASP A 219 -17.88 -31.97 -62.30
N ASP A 220 -16.71 -32.45 -62.73
CA ASP A 220 -16.25 -32.55 -64.10
C ASP A 220 -16.58 -33.90 -64.76
N THR A 221 -17.58 -34.62 -64.26
CA THR A 221 -18.08 -35.82 -64.95
C THR A 221 -18.79 -35.44 -66.25
N VAL A 222 -18.42 -36.12 -67.33
CA VAL A 222 -19.02 -35.93 -68.65
C VAL A 222 -20.52 -36.26 -68.61
N ALA A 223 -21.36 -35.33 -69.07
CA ALA A 223 -22.80 -35.46 -69.12
C ALA A 223 -23.35 -35.13 -70.52
N ASN A 224 -24.52 -35.66 -70.86
CA ASN A 224 -25.18 -35.30 -72.13
C ASN A 224 -25.96 -33.99 -71.96
N LYS A 225 -25.79 -33.05 -72.90
CA LYS A 225 -26.50 -31.78 -73.03
C LYS A 225 -26.27 -30.76 -71.91
N THR A 226 -26.40 -31.17 -70.65
CA THR A 226 -26.36 -30.29 -69.48
C THR A 226 -25.46 -30.90 -68.41
N GLY A 227 -24.41 -30.16 -68.04
CA GLY A 227 -23.49 -30.54 -66.96
C GLY A 227 -24.16 -30.52 -65.59
N PRO A 228 -23.61 -31.25 -64.59
CA PRO A 228 -24.06 -31.19 -63.20
C PRO A 228 -24.10 -29.74 -62.68
N THR A 229 -25.08 -29.39 -61.84
CA THR A 229 -25.10 -28.06 -61.21
C THR A 229 -24.08 -28.01 -60.07
N PRO A 230 -23.23 -26.97 -59.97
CA PRO A 230 -22.28 -26.83 -58.88
C PRO A 230 -22.96 -26.81 -57.51
N GLY A 231 -22.30 -27.40 -56.53
CA GLY A 231 -22.61 -27.27 -55.11
C GLY A 231 -22.20 -25.90 -54.57
N ARG A 232 -22.18 -25.80 -53.23
CA ARG A 232 -21.83 -24.57 -52.53
C ARG A 232 -20.58 -24.80 -51.69
N ILE A 233 -19.62 -23.89 -51.77
CA ILE A 233 -18.48 -23.88 -50.83
C ILE A 233 -19.06 -23.72 -49.41
N PRO A 234 -18.72 -24.61 -48.45
CA PRO A 234 -19.21 -24.51 -47.08
C PRO A 234 -18.96 -23.13 -46.46
N ASP A 235 -19.88 -22.68 -45.62
CA ASP A 235 -19.75 -21.39 -44.93
C ASP A 235 -18.63 -21.47 -43.86
N PRO A 236 -17.69 -20.51 -43.84
CA PRO A 236 -16.62 -20.50 -42.86
C PRO A 236 -17.16 -20.34 -41.44
N GLN A 237 -16.43 -20.92 -40.49
CA GLN A 237 -16.74 -20.89 -39.06
C GLN A 237 -15.76 -20.00 -38.32
N ILE A 238 -16.15 -19.47 -37.17
CA ILE A 238 -15.22 -18.73 -36.31
C ILE A 238 -14.18 -19.70 -35.72
N ILE A 239 -12.91 -19.30 -35.71
CA ILE A 239 -11.82 -20.07 -35.09
C ILE A 239 -12.00 -20.22 -33.58
N GLY A 240 -11.39 -21.26 -33.01
CA GLY A 240 -11.41 -21.48 -31.56
C GLY A 240 -10.48 -20.54 -30.78
N ASP A 241 -10.68 -20.50 -29.46
CA ASP A 241 -10.04 -19.56 -28.53
C ASP A 241 -8.51 -19.64 -28.46
N GLU A 242 -7.89 -20.72 -28.95
CA GLU A 242 -6.43 -20.93 -28.89
C GLU A 242 -5.75 -20.83 -30.26
N VAL A 243 -6.48 -20.45 -31.31
CA VAL A 243 -5.92 -20.40 -32.67
C VAL A 243 -5.05 -19.15 -32.86
N LEU A 244 -5.58 -17.96 -32.58
CA LEU A 244 -4.82 -16.70 -32.60
C LEU A 244 -4.75 -16.16 -31.17
N TYR A 245 -3.90 -16.79 -30.36
CA TYR A 245 -3.80 -16.54 -28.92
C TYR A 245 -2.35 -16.45 -28.47
N GLU A 246 -2.05 -15.48 -27.61
CA GLU A 246 -0.78 -15.41 -26.89
C GLU A 246 -1.01 -14.92 -25.45
N GLY A 247 -0.50 -15.69 -24.48
CA GLY A 247 -0.55 -15.37 -23.05
C GLY A 247 0.79 -14.90 -22.51
N GLN A 248 0.87 -14.71 -21.18
CA GLN A 248 2.10 -14.30 -20.48
C GLN A 248 2.72 -12.99 -20.98
N LEU A 249 1.89 -12.07 -21.49
CA LEU A 249 2.31 -10.77 -22.01
C LEU A 249 2.51 -9.78 -20.86
N MET A 250 3.72 -9.74 -20.30
CA MET A 250 4.03 -8.93 -19.12
C MET A 250 3.99 -7.42 -19.37
N ILE A 251 3.17 -6.71 -18.60
CA ILE A 251 3.11 -5.24 -18.60
C ILE A 251 4.41 -4.69 -18.00
N ASN A 252 5.12 -3.83 -18.75
CA ASN A 252 6.39 -3.26 -18.30
C ASN A 252 6.21 -2.42 -17.02
N SER A 253 7.03 -2.72 -16.00
CA SER A 253 7.05 -2.05 -14.69
C SER A 253 7.19 -0.52 -14.75
N GLY A 254 7.78 0.04 -15.81
CA GLY A 254 7.98 1.47 -16.01
C GLY A 254 6.81 2.21 -16.67
N LEU A 255 5.74 1.53 -17.06
CA LEU A 255 4.57 2.20 -17.65
C LEU A 255 3.81 3.00 -16.59
N LEU A 256 3.53 4.25 -16.92
CA LEU A 256 2.71 5.13 -16.10
C LEU A 256 1.27 4.65 -16.05
N ASN A 257 0.59 4.98 -14.97
CA ASN A 257 -0.85 4.75 -14.86
C ASN A 257 -1.55 5.47 -16.02
N ARG A 258 -2.42 4.77 -16.74
CA ARG A 258 -3.18 5.32 -17.87
C ARG A 258 -4.52 4.62 -18.00
N GLN A 259 -5.59 5.42 -18.00
CA GLN A 259 -6.95 4.92 -18.11
C GLN A 259 -7.35 4.68 -19.56
N ASN A 260 -8.11 3.60 -19.81
CA ASN A 260 -8.80 3.32 -21.07
C ASN A 260 -7.89 3.47 -22.31
N THR A 261 -6.69 2.90 -22.28
CA THR A 261 -5.80 2.88 -23.44
C THR A 261 -6.46 2.13 -24.57
N THR A 262 -6.52 2.78 -25.74
CA THR A 262 -7.13 2.23 -26.94
C THR A 262 -6.37 0.99 -27.40
N SER A 263 -7.11 -0.05 -27.75
CA SER A 263 -6.58 -1.23 -28.43
C SER A 263 -6.97 -1.19 -29.90
N THR A 264 -6.04 -1.58 -30.77
CA THR A 264 -6.26 -1.72 -32.21
C THR A 264 -5.70 -3.06 -32.68
N GLY A 265 -6.14 -3.54 -33.84
CA GLY A 265 -5.57 -4.75 -34.40
C GLY A 265 -5.98 -4.99 -35.84
N THR A 266 -5.17 -5.79 -36.52
CA THR A 266 -5.32 -6.16 -37.93
C THR A 266 -5.12 -7.66 -38.06
N ILE A 267 -6.02 -8.35 -38.77
CA ILE A 267 -5.89 -9.76 -39.13
C ILE A 267 -5.49 -9.87 -40.61
N TYR A 268 -4.59 -10.81 -40.90
CA TYR A 268 -4.02 -11.06 -42.21
C TYR A 268 -4.47 -12.40 -42.75
N TYR A 269 -4.93 -12.41 -44.00
CA TYR A 269 -5.34 -13.58 -44.73
C TYR A 269 -4.51 -13.72 -46.01
N THR A 270 -3.84 -14.86 -46.18
CA THR A 270 -3.05 -15.17 -47.38
C THR A 270 -3.90 -15.92 -48.40
N MET A 271 -3.84 -15.52 -49.67
CA MET A 271 -4.55 -16.21 -50.74
C MET A 271 -3.89 -17.56 -51.06
N LEU A 272 -4.68 -18.60 -51.29
CA LEU A 272 -4.15 -19.88 -51.79
C LEU A 272 -3.59 -19.71 -53.21
N SER A 273 -2.59 -20.53 -53.55
CA SER A 273 -1.93 -20.49 -54.86
C SER A 273 -2.90 -20.78 -56.01
N GLU A 274 -3.79 -21.74 -55.80
CA GLU A 274 -4.85 -22.12 -56.70
C GLU A 274 -5.96 -21.05 -56.65
N ASN A 275 -6.10 -20.25 -57.72
CA ASN A 275 -7.10 -19.20 -57.83
C ASN A 275 -7.41 -18.87 -59.30
N VAL A 276 -8.54 -18.21 -59.53
CA VAL A 276 -8.95 -17.63 -60.82
C VAL A 276 -9.34 -16.18 -60.57
N GLU A 277 -8.65 -15.24 -61.22
CA GLU A 277 -8.87 -13.79 -61.05
C GLU A 277 -8.85 -13.34 -59.57
N GLY A 278 -7.95 -13.91 -58.77
CA GLY A 278 -7.80 -13.58 -57.34
C GLY A 278 -7.09 -12.24 -57.10
N ASN A 279 -7.48 -11.54 -56.02
CA ASN A 279 -7.00 -10.19 -55.71
C ASN A 279 -5.80 -10.12 -54.74
N GLY A 280 -5.05 -11.22 -54.57
CA GLY A 280 -3.91 -11.29 -53.64
C GLY A 280 -4.32 -11.22 -52.17
N ASP A 281 -3.34 -11.25 -51.26
CA ASP A 281 -3.54 -11.27 -49.80
C ASP A 281 -4.42 -10.11 -49.31
N GLN A 282 -5.16 -10.36 -48.22
CA GLN A 282 -6.13 -9.43 -47.67
C GLN A 282 -5.83 -9.13 -46.20
N GLU A 283 -6.11 -7.90 -45.77
CA GLU A 283 -6.00 -7.47 -44.38
C GLU A 283 -7.30 -6.79 -43.92
N PHE A 284 -7.69 -7.03 -42.67
CA PHE A 284 -8.93 -6.50 -42.12
C PHE A 284 -8.71 -5.98 -40.70
N LEU A 285 -9.42 -4.91 -40.33
CA LEU A 285 -9.41 -4.40 -38.97
C LEU A 285 -10.16 -5.36 -38.03
N ILE A 286 -9.61 -5.55 -36.85
CA ILE A 286 -10.23 -6.33 -35.77
C ILE A 286 -11.07 -5.35 -34.93
N SER A 287 -12.38 -5.58 -34.86
CA SER A 287 -13.29 -4.71 -34.12
C SER A 287 -14.57 -5.42 -33.68
N PRO A 288 -14.98 -5.29 -32.40
CA PRO A 288 -14.37 -4.46 -31.36
C PRO A 288 -13.18 -5.14 -30.67
N ILE A 289 -12.36 -4.33 -29.97
CA ILE A 289 -11.35 -4.76 -28.99
C ILE A 289 -11.55 -3.92 -27.72
N ASN A 290 -11.48 -4.52 -26.54
CA ASN A 290 -11.60 -3.79 -25.26
C ASN A 290 -10.41 -2.84 -25.04
N SER A 291 -10.62 -1.76 -24.28
CA SER A 291 -9.52 -0.92 -23.77
C SER A 291 -8.81 -1.59 -22.58
N VAL A 292 -7.65 -1.07 -22.21
CA VAL A 292 -6.91 -1.50 -21.01
C VAL A 292 -6.66 -0.30 -20.09
N THR A 293 -6.77 -0.48 -18.79
CA THR A 293 -6.44 0.54 -17.78
C THR A 293 -5.25 0.07 -16.96
N VAL A 294 -4.11 0.75 -17.10
CA VAL A 294 -2.93 0.48 -16.28
C VAL A 294 -3.03 1.29 -14.98
N HIS A 295 -3.03 0.61 -13.84
CA HIS A 295 -3.05 1.24 -12.52
C HIS A 295 -2.26 0.38 -11.53
N THR A 296 -1.11 0.87 -11.08
CA THR A 296 -0.26 0.12 -10.14
C THR A 296 -0.62 0.51 -8.71
N PRO A 297 -1.18 -0.41 -7.89
CA PRO A 297 -1.71 -0.07 -6.58
C PRO A 297 -0.65 -0.09 -5.48
N VAL A 298 -0.71 0.89 -4.58
CA VAL A 298 -0.02 0.91 -3.29
C VAL A 298 -0.96 1.39 -2.20
N VAL A 299 -0.69 0.93 -0.98
CA VAL A 299 -1.40 1.34 0.24
C VAL A 299 -0.41 1.75 1.31
N ASN A 300 -0.88 2.53 2.27
CA ASN A 300 -0.15 2.92 3.46
C ASN A 300 -1.13 3.13 4.62
N TYR A 301 -1.32 2.07 5.42
CA TYR A 301 -2.08 2.13 6.67
C TYR A 301 -1.14 2.00 7.87
N SER A 302 0.00 2.71 7.80
CA SER A 302 0.98 2.69 8.88
C SER A 302 0.33 3.15 10.19
N LEU A 303 0.83 2.68 11.33
CA LEU A 303 0.24 2.93 12.64
C LEU A 303 1.33 3.29 13.65
N LEU A 304 1.09 4.33 14.45
CA LEU A 304 1.82 4.60 15.67
C LEU A 304 0.93 4.24 16.88
N PRO A 305 1.21 3.15 17.59
CA PRO A 305 0.52 2.83 18.83
C PRO A 305 0.82 3.84 19.94
N ASP A 306 -0.14 4.07 20.83
CA ASP A 306 0.00 4.98 21.97
C ASP A 306 0.64 4.28 23.20
N ASP A 307 1.69 3.48 22.97
CA ASP A 307 2.33 2.63 23.99
C ASP A 307 3.04 3.44 25.09
N ASN A 308 3.33 4.71 24.81
CA ASN A 308 3.97 5.63 25.74
C ASN A 308 2.98 6.32 26.69
N ARG A 309 1.66 6.12 26.49
CA ARG A 309 0.62 6.70 27.35
C ARG A 309 0.82 6.47 28.85
N PRO A 310 1.22 5.27 29.34
CA PRO A 310 1.42 5.04 30.77
C PRO A 310 2.53 5.89 31.41
N PHE A 311 3.33 6.60 30.61
CA PHE A 311 4.42 7.48 31.02
C PHE A 311 4.08 8.97 30.84
N ASP A 312 2.84 9.29 30.45
CA ASP A 312 2.37 10.66 30.30
C ASP A 312 2.18 11.34 31.67
N GLN A 313 3.16 12.17 32.03
CA GLN A 313 3.18 12.91 33.28
C GLN A 313 2.40 14.22 33.25
N ARG A 314 1.69 14.56 32.17
CA ARG A 314 0.88 15.79 32.11
C ARG A 314 -0.25 15.74 33.15
N MET A 315 -0.44 16.85 33.86
CA MET A 315 -1.57 17.01 34.78
C MET A 315 -2.90 17.18 34.05
N THR A 316 -2.85 17.59 32.78
CA THR A 316 -3.98 17.61 31.86
C THR A 316 -3.57 16.87 30.57
N PRO A 317 -3.72 15.54 30.52
CA PRO A 317 -3.35 14.74 29.34
C PRO A 317 -4.22 15.06 28.12
N ASP A 318 -3.61 15.10 26.94
CA ASP A 318 -4.34 15.13 25.66
C ASP A 318 -4.56 13.69 25.17
N MET A 319 -5.83 13.28 25.14
CA MET A 319 -6.25 11.94 24.72
C MET A 319 -6.60 11.85 23.22
N THR A 320 -6.51 12.96 22.48
CA THR A 320 -6.83 13.01 21.04
C THR A 320 -5.65 12.67 20.15
N ARG A 321 -4.45 12.53 20.72
CA ARG A 321 -3.17 12.30 20.03
C ARG A 321 -2.35 11.25 20.77
N ALA A 322 -1.56 10.47 20.03
CA ALA A 322 -0.56 9.61 20.66
C ALA A 322 0.51 10.46 21.36
N VAL A 323 1.06 9.97 22.46
CA VAL A 323 2.09 10.68 23.23
C VAL A 323 3.45 10.04 23.03
N LEU A 324 4.47 10.85 22.80
CA LEU A 324 5.87 10.41 22.79
C LEU A 324 6.61 11.08 23.96
N ILE A 325 7.34 10.30 24.74
CA ILE A 325 8.11 10.80 25.88
C ILE A 325 9.56 10.99 25.45
N LEU A 326 10.14 12.15 25.79
CA LEU A 326 11.55 12.43 25.51
C LEU A 326 12.43 11.34 26.12
N ASP A 327 13.43 10.87 25.35
CA ASP A 327 14.38 9.83 25.77
C ASP A 327 13.71 8.50 26.16
N ARG A 328 12.62 8.17 25.46
CA ARG A 328 11.95 6.89 25.51
C ARG A 328 11.74 6.35 24.09
N PRO A 329 11.96 5.04 23.84
CA PRO A 329 11.71 4.46 22.53
C PRO A 329 10.22 4.44 22.18
N PHE A 330 9.91 4.43 20.89
CA PHE A 330 8.58 4.23 20.32
C PHE A 330 8.67 3.45 19.00
N THR A 331 7.61 2.73 18.64
CA THR A 331 7.60 1.85 17.47
C THR A 331 6.55 2.31 16.46
N ILE A 332 6.93 2.38 15.19
CA ILE A 332 6.00 2.59 14.08
C ILE A 332 5.77 1.24 13.41
N HIS A 333 4.51 0.89 13.18
CA HIS A 333 4.12 -0.24 12.34
C HIS A 333 3.88 0.24 10.92
N PHE A 334 4.43 -0.48 9.95
CA PHE A 334 4.25 -0.22 8.53
C PHE A 334 3.50 -1.38 7.91
N THR A 335 2.68 -1.09 6.90
CA THR A 335 1.97 -2.13 6.16
C THR A 335 1.89 -1.80 4.68
N GLU A 336 2.19 -2.80 3.85
CA GLU A 336 1.87 -2.85 2.43
C GLU A 336 0.55 -3.59 2.17
N SER A 337 -0.11 -4.04 3.24
CA SER A 337 -1.41 -4.70 3.19
C SER A 337 -2.51 -3.76 3.67
N GLY A 338 -3.65 -3.82 3.00
CA GLY A 338 -4.82 -3.04 3.36
C GLY A 338 -5.84 -2.96 2.22
N GLN A 339 -6.91 -2.22 2.45
CA GLN A 339 -7.96 -2.00 1.45
C GLN A 339 -7.49 -1.03 0.36
N HIS A 340 -7.65 -1.40 -0.91
CA HIS A 340 -7.57 -0.48 -2.06
C HIS A 340 -8.97 -0.32 -2.70
N LEU A 341 -9.06 -0.01 -3.99
CA LEU A 341 -10.31 0.05 -4.75
C LEU A 341 -11.05 -1.30 -4.75
N ASN A 342 -12.38 -1.26 -4.74
CA ASN A 342 -13.22 -2.45 -4.79
C ASN A 342 -13.48 -2.91 -6.24
N ILE A 343 -12.41 -3.26 -6.95
CA ILE A 343 -12.43 -3.78 -8.34
C ILE A 343 -11.67 -5.12 -8.41
N PRO A 344 -11.93 -5.98 -9.42
CA PRO A 344 -11.26 -7.28 -9.55
C PRO A 344 -9.74 -7.12 -9.54
N GLY A 345 -9.05 -7.90 -8.69
CA GLY A 345 -7.60 -7.82 -8.58
C GLY A 345 -7.10 -6.73 -7.61
N TYR A 346 -8.02 -5.97 -7.02
CA TYR A 346 -7.76 -5.01 -5.94
C TYR A 346 -8.56 -5.41 -4.68
N GLY A 347 -8.80 -4.50 -3.75
CA GLY A 347 -9.47 -4.78 -2.47
C GLY A 347 -8.52 -4.91 -1.29
N ASN A 348 -8.89 -5.68 -0.26
CA ASN A 348 -8.07 -5.87 0.93
C ASN A 348 -7.05 -6.99 0.75
N ARG A 349 -5.77 -6.66 0.52
CA ARG A 349 -4.69 -7.63 0.26
C ARG A 349 -3.30 -7.04 0.49
N ASP A 350 -2.27 -7.84 0.24
CA ASP A 350 -0.86 -7.42 0.21
C ASP A 350 -0.44 -6.84 -1.16
N TYR A 351 0.05 -5.60 -1.13
CA TYR A 351 0.53 -4.82 -2.26
C TYR A 351 2.07 -4.64 -2.27
N ALA A 352 2.82 -5.39 -1.44
CA ALA A 352 4.28 -5.32 -1.40
C ALA A 352 4.92 -5.53 -2.78
N LYS A 353 4.35 -6.41 -3.62
CA LYS A 353 4.80 -6.67 -5.01
C LYS A 353 4.91 -5.39 -5.85
N TYR A 354 4.03 -4.42 -5.62
CA TYR A 354 3.94 -3.19 -6.42
C TYR A 354 4.55 -1.98 -5.70
N THR A 355 5.11 -2.17 -4.51
CA THR A 355 5.70 -1.11 -3.70
C THR A 355 7.19 -0.99 -4.01
N LYS A 356 7.62 0.18 -4.50
CA LYS A 356 9.01 0.55 -4.77
C LYS A 356 9.79 0.77 -3.48
N ASN A 357 9.25 1.60 -2.60
CA ASN A 357 9.85 1.96 -1.32
C ASN A 357 8.79 2.46 -0.35
N LYS A 358 9.14 2.42 0.93
CA LYS A 358 8.43 3.09 2.01
C LYS A 358 9.36 4.13 2.62
N ARG A 359 8.83 5.24 3.11
CA ARG A 359 9.61 6.23 3.83
C ARG A 359 8.82 6.92 4.92
N ILE A 360 9.52 7.38 5.95
CA ILE A 360 8.97 8.12 7.08
C ILE A 360 9.78 9.39 7.29
N GLN A 361 9.10 10.46 7.70
CA GLN A 361 9.72 11.74 8.04
C GLN A 361 9.20 12.23 9.38
N PHE A 362 10.12 12.59 10.26
CA PHE A 362 9.83 13.19 11.55
C PHE A 362 10.10 14.70 11.49
N PRO A 363 9.23 15.54 12.06
CA PRO A 363 9.45 16.98 12.16
C PRO A 363 10.44 17.36 13.29
N PHE A 364 11.16 16.37 13.82
CA PHE A 364 12.18 16.48 14.85
C PHE A 364 13.24 15.39 14.60
N GLY A 365 14.42 15.54 15.21
CA GLY A 365 15.48 14.52 15.10
C GLY A 365 15.11 13.23 15.83
N VAL A 366 15.53 12.08 15.30
CA VAL A 366 15.30 10.76 15.89
C VAL A 366 16.53 9.86 15.77
N PHE A 367 16.65 8.90 16.68
CA PHE A 367 17.62 7.82 16.58
C PHE A 367 16.97 6.52 16.10
N GLN A 368 17.66 5.77 15.26
CA GLN A 368 17.43 4.36 15.00
C GLN A 368 18.69 3.59 15.43
N GLY A 369 18.65 2.93 16.58
CA GLY A 369 19.86 2.41 17.21
C GLY A 369 20.85 3.57 17.48
N SER A 370 22.07 3.47 16.96
CA SER A 370 23.08 4.55 17.08
C SER A 370 23.02 5.59 15.96
N GLN A 371 22.21 5.39 14.93
CA GLN A 371 22.13 6.30 13.78
C GLN A 371 21.17 7.45 14.08
N TYR A 372 21.66 8.68 13.95
CA TYR A 372 20.86 9.90 14.08
C TYR A 372 20.34 10.38 12.74
N TYR A 373 19.05 10.68 12.68
CA TYR A 373 18.40 11.34 11.55
C TYR A 373 17.95 12.74 12.00
N PRO A 374 18.43 13.82 11.35
CA PRO A 374 17.94 15.17 11.60
C PRO A 374 16.46 15.32 11.29
N GLU A 375 15.84 16.35 11.84
CA GLU A 375 14.46 16.73 11.53
C GLU A 375 14.24 16.89 10.02
N ASN A 376 13.03 16.59 9.57
CA ASN A 376 12.60 16.69 8.17
C ASN A 376 13.44 15.84 7.19
N THR A 377 14.10 14.80 7.67
CA THR A 377 14.84 13.85 6.83
C THR A 377 13.95 12.64 6.48
N TRP A 378 13.85 12.29 5.20
CA TRP A 378 13.20 11.05 4.79
C TRP A 378 14.07 9.84 5.14
N ILE A 379 13.50 8.92 5.91
CA ILE A 379 14.12 7.65 6.30
C ILE A 379 13.46 6.55 5.48
N TYR A 380 14.24 5.86 4.64
CA TYR A 380 13.74 4.77 3.81
C TYR A 380 13.60 3.48 4.60
N ILE A 381 12.41 2.90 4.54
CA ILE A 381 12.05 1.66 5.21
C ILE A 381 12.00 0.55 4.15
N PRO A 382 12.75 -0.56 4.31
CA PRO A 382 12.71 -1.66 3.35
C PRO A 382 11.30 -2.24 3.22
N VAL A 383 10.89 -2.57 1.99
CA VAL A 383 9.62 -3.26 1.70
C VAL A 383 9.59 -4.60 2.44
N GLY A 384 8.45 -4.95 3.03
CA GLY A 384 8.26 -6.12 3.88
C GLY A 384 8.67 -5.91 5.36
N THR A 385 9.21 -4.75 5.73
CA THR A 385 9.51 -4.44 7.15
C THR A 385 8.22 -4.08 7.88
N PRO A 386 7.73 -4.88 8.86
CA PRO A 386 6.43 -4.65 9.49
C PRO A 386 6.46 -3.56 10.58
N SER A 387 7.63 -3.27 11.14
CA SER A 387 7.77 -2.26 12.19
C SER A 387 9.21 -1.79 12.34
N MET A 388 9.39 -0.58 12.87
CA MET A 388 10.71 -0.06 13.26
C MET A 388 10.62 0.77 14.54
N THR A 389 11.60 0.59 15.43
CA THR A 389 11.71 1.32 16.70
C THR A 389 12.67 2.49 16.55
N PHE A 390 12.26 3.63 17.08
CA PHE A 390 13.04 4.86 17.15
C PHE A 390 13.13 5.35 18.59
N THR A 391 14.14 6.18 18.88
CA THR A 391 14.28 6.87 20.17
C THR A 391 14.35 8.37 19.93
N MET A 392 13.56 9.15 20.68
CA MET A 392 13.60 10.61 20.60
C MET A 392 14.74 11.17 21.46
N PRO A 393 15.59 12.06 20.95
CA PRO A 393 16.60 12.72 21.76
C PRO A 393 15.98 13.66 22.79
N THR A 394 16.73 13.92 23.87
CA THR A 394 16.31 14.83 24.94
C THR A 394 16.11 16.27 24.48
N TRP A 395 16.83 16.72 23.43
CA TRP A 395 16.85 18.12 22.97
C TRP A 395 15.73 18.50 21.99
N VAL A 396 14.78 17.61 21.73
CA VAL A 396 13.55 17.96 21.03
C VAL A 396 12.69 18.81 21.96
N ASN A 397 12.15 19.92 21.46
CA ASN A 397 11.24 20.75 22.25
C ASN A 397 9.92 19.99 22.48
N GLU A 398 9.35 20.14 23.68
CA GLU A 398 7.98 19.69 23.95
C GLU A 398 6.98 20.43 23.06
N GLY A 399 5.93 19.74 22.60
CA GLY A 399 4.90 20.34 21.73
C GLY A 399 4.14 19.32 20.89
N ASP A 400 3.27 19.83 20.01
CA ASP A 400 2.48 19.03 19.08
C ASP A 400 3.18 18.94 17.73
N TYR A 401 3.18 17.74 17.13
CA TYR A 401 3.87 17.44 15.88
C TYR A 401 3.04 16.51 14.99
N THR A 402 3.39 16.49 13.71
CA THR A 402 2.82 15.56 12.72
C THR A 402 3.94 14.79 12.02
N ILE A 403 3.90 13.47 12.13
CA ILE A 403 4.83 12.55 11.45
C ILE A 403 4.17 12.11 10.13
N TYR A 404 4.96 11.98 9.07
CA TYR A 404 4.45 11.56 7.75
C TYR A 404 5.08 10.25 7.29
N THR A 405 4.29 9.38 6.69
CA THR A 405 4.74 8.15 6.04
C THR A 405 4.23 8.09 4.62
N GLN A 406 4.98 7.43 3.75
CA GLN A 406 4.64 7.26 2.34
C GLN A 406 5.05 5.88 1.83
N SER A 407 4.22 5.29 0.97
CA SER A 407 4.50 4.08 0.18
C SER A 407 4.37 4.43 -1.31
N TRP A 408 5.39 4.13 -2.10
CA TRP A 408 5.47 4.53 -3.51
C TRP A 408 5.32 3.33 -4.44
N ALA A 409 4.57 3.48 -5.53
CA ALA A 409 4.41 2.45 -6.56
C ALA A 409 5.69 2.25 -7.38
N ILE A 410 5.93 1.03 -7.87
CA ILE A 410 7.09 0.68 -8.72
C ILE A 410 7.16 1.50 -10.01
N ASN A 411 6.02 1.95 -10.53
CA ASN A 411 5.93 2.75 -11.75
C ASN A 411 5.86 4.28 -11.49
N ALA A 412 6.12 4.72 -10.25
CA ALA A 412 6.08 6.14 -9.92
C ALA A 412 7.10 6.95 -10.75
N PRO A 413 6.67 8.03 -11.45
CA PRO A 413 7.54 8.82 -12.31
C PRO A 413 8.57 9.66 -11.54
N SER A 414 8.23 10.01 -10.30
CA SER A 414 9.06 10.78 -9.37
C SER A 414 8.59 10.48 -7.95
N ASP A 415 9.31 11.01 -6.95
CA ASP A 415 8.92 10.88 -5.55
C ASP A 415 8.27 12.19 -5.01
N GLY A 416 7.56 12.93 -5.87
CA GLY A 416 6.91 14.22 -5.56
C GLY A 416 5.62 14.09 -4.75
N SER A 417 5.53 14.74 -3.59
CA SER A 417 4.41 14.54 -2.64
C SER A 417 3.01 14.86 -3.19
N ASP A 418 2.91 15.61 -4.28
CA ASP A 418 1.67 15.89 -5.03
C ASP A 418 1.06 14.64 -5.69
N LEU A 419 1.84 13.55 -5.81
CA LEU A 419 1.38 12.25 -6.32
C LEU A 419 0.88 11.31 -5.21
N CYS A 420 0.79 11.78 -3.96
CA CYS A 420 0.34 10.99 -2.83
C CYS A 420 -1.16 11.20 -2.55
N GLU A 421 -1.82 10.14 -2.11
CA GLU A 421 -3.19 10.16 -1.61
C GLU A 421 -3.25 9.44 -0.25
N GLU A 422 -4.15 9.87 0.62
CA GLU A 422 -4.29 9.28 1.95
C GLU A 422 -4.67 7.80 1.84
N ASN A 423 -3.95 6.95 2.58
CA ASN A 423 -4.15 5.50 2.71
C ASN A 423 -3.93 4.64 1.45
N LEU A 424 -4.30 5.10 0.26
CA LEU A 424 -4.18 4.34 -0.98
C LEU A 424 -4.11 5.28 -2.20
N ASN A 425 -3.39 4.89 -3.26
CA ASN A 425 -3.37 5.67 -4.51
C ASN A 425 -4.60 5.36 -5.39
N GLY A 426 -5.79 5.74 -4.91
CA GLY A 426 -7.07 5.39 -5.52
C GLY A 426 -7.32 6.14 -6.82
N ASN A 427 -6.96 7.42 -6.85
CA ASN A 427 -6.96 8.19 -8.07
C ASN A 427 -5.81 7.72 -8.99
N LEU A 428 -6.15 7.41 -10.23
CA LEU A 428 -5.23 6.89 -11.23
C LEU A 428 -4.03 7.82 -11.51
N THR A 429 -4.17 9.13 -11.27
CA THR A 429 -3.06 10.09 -11.40
C THR A 429 -2.01 9.98 -10.29
N ASN A 430 -2.32 9.31 -9.18
CA ASN A 430 -1.48 9.21 -7.99
C ASN A 430 -0.66 7.91 -8.00
N TYR A 431 0.55 7.99 -7.44
CA TYR A 431 1.53 6.89 -7.41
C TYR A 431 2.02 6.58 -5.99
N CYS A 432 1.48 7.29 -5.01
CA CYS A 432 1.89 7.19 -3.62
C CYS A 432 0.66 7.11 -2.71
N ALA A 433 0.78 6.30 -1.67
CA ALA A 433 -0.15 6.28 -0.54
C ALA A 433 0.54 6.89 0.68
N SER A 434 -0.12 7.80 1.39
CA SER A 434 0.43 8.48 2.56
C SER A 434 -0.43 8.31 3.79
N GLU A 435 0.20 8.36 4.96
CA GLU A 435 -0.47 8.41 6.27
C GLU A 435 0.29 9.38 7.18
N SER A 436 -0.42 10.01 8.12
CA SER A 436 0.12 10.97 9.07
C SER A 436 -0.31 10.69 10.51
N PHE A 437 0.59 10.94 11.46
CA PHE A 437 0.33 10.75 12.88
C PHE A 437 0.43 12.07 13.61
N ASN A 438 -0.66 12.47 14.26
CA ASN A 438 -0.66 13.60 15.19
C ASN A 438 -0.20 13.13 16.56
N ILE A 439 0.89 13.73 17.05
CA ILE A 439 1.55 13.31 18.29
C ILE A 439 1.82 14.50 19.22
N GLY A 440 1.85 14.25 20.52
CA GLY A 440 2.33 15.18 21.53
C GLY A 440 3.67 14.72 22.11
N VAL A 441 4.71 15.55 22.04
CA VAL A 441 6.00 15.33 22.68
C VAL A 441 5.99 15.93 24.08
N VAL A 442 6.31 15.10 25.08
CA VAL A 442 6.23 15.46 26.50
C VAL A 442 7.56 15.16 27.19
N GLY A 443 7.99 16.08 28.04
CA GLY A 443 9.09 15.86 28.96
C GLY A 443 8.76 14.90 30.09
N ARG A 444 9.66 14.80 31.08
CA ARG A 444 9.45 13.96 32.27
C ARG A 444 10.26 14.47 33.47
N LEU A 445 9.76 14.22 34.68
CA LEU A 445 10.51 14.26 35.94
C LEU A 445 10.81 12.83 36.40
N PHE A 446 12.00 12.60 36.95
CA PHE A 446 12.47 11.27 37.39
C PHE A 446 13.71 11.39 38.28
N ASP A 447 14.19 10.25 38.80
CA ASP A 447 15.38 10.07 39.62
C ASP A 447 15.35 10.86 40.94
N PHE A 448 14.20 10.89 41.63
CA PHE A 448 14.14 11.50 42.96
C PHE A 448 14.97 10.70 43.97
N ARG A 449 15.86 11.42 44.67
CA ARG A 449 16.72 10.83 45.69
C ARG A 449 17.02 11.78 46.84
N ILE A 450 17.22 11.19 48.01
CA ILE A 450 17.77 11.86 49.20
C ILE A 450 19.23 11.46 49.32
N TRP A 451 20.10 12.44 49.45
CA TRP A 451 21.53 12.23 49.25
C TRP A 451 22.42 12.84 50.35
N ASP A 452 21.81 13.56 51.29
CA ASP A 452 22.42 13.90 52.59
C ASP A 452 21.32 14.17 53.62
N ILE A 453 21.60 13.89 54.90
CA ILE A 453 20.75 14.25 56.04
C ILE A 453 21.65 14.90 57.09
N GLY A 454 21.26 16.09 57.56
CA GLY A 454 22.02 16.88 58.52
C GLY A 454 22.06 16.30 59.94
N ASP A 455 21.29 15.25 60.20
CA ASP A 455 21.37 14.46 61.42
C ASP A 455 22.73 13.76 61.47
N PHE A 456 23.56 14.10 62.47
CA PHE A 456 24.94 13.62 62.55
C PHE A 456 25.05 12.10 62.62
N ARG A 457 23.98 11.39 63.00
CA ARG A 457 23.94 9.93 63.00
C ARG A 457 23.99 9.36 61.59
N PHE A 458 23.43 10.07 60.61
CA PHE A 458 23.47 9.71 59.19
C PHE A 458 24.74 10.19 58.47
N GLU A 459 25.60 10.97 59.12
CA GLU A 459 26.74 11.62 58.46
C GLU A 459 27.67 10.60 57.76
N LYS A 460 27.99 9.48 58.42
CA LYS A 460 28.85 8.43 57.84
C LYS A 460 28.17 7.60 56.74
N VAL A 461 26.86 7.74 56.56
CA VAL A 461 26.16 7.12 55.42
C VAL A 461 26.52 7.89 54.16
N PHE A 462 26.44 9.21 54.22
CA PHE A 462 26.59 10.08 53.05
C PHE A 462 27.97 10.67 52.87
N ARG A 463 28.83 10.68 53.90
CA ARG A 463 30.13 11.36 53.91
C ARG A 463 31.27 10.42 54.28
N THR A 464 32.48 10.70 53.78
CA THR A 464 33.67 9.85 53.99
C THR A 464 34.18 9.89 55.44
N GLY A 465 33.82 10.91 56.20
CA GLY A 465 34.13 11.03 57.63
C GLY A 465 33.19 11.96 58.37
N VAL A 466 33.32 11.98 59.69
CA VAL A 466 32.58 12.91 60.57
C VAL A 466 33.14 14.32 60.37
N GLY A 467 32.26 15.29 60.12
CA GLY A 467 32.59 16.69 59.85
C GLY A 467 33.19 16.97 58.47
N THR A 468 33.27 15.98 57.56
CA THR A 468 33.83 16.19 56.21
C THR A 468 32.77 16.70 55.24
N LEU A 469 33.19 17.39 54.17
CA LEU A 469 32.32 17.76 53.05
C LEU A 469 32.39 16.75 51.89
N GLU A 470 33.30 15.80 51.95
CA GLU A 470 33.47 14.78 50.91
C GLU A 470 32.39 13.70 51.07
N HIS A 471 31.62 13.44 50.01
CA HIS A 471 30.53 12.47 50.03
C HIS A 471 31.02 11.04 49.72
N SER A 472 30.33 10.06 50.29
CA SER A 472 30.34 8.68 49.81
C SER A 472 29.50 8.56 48.53
N ASN A 473 29.48 7.38 47.91
CA ASN A 473 28.62 7.10 46.75
C ASN A 473 27.19 6.69 47.15
N THR A 474 26.81 6.85 48.41
CA THR A 474 25.56 6.33 48.95
C THR A 474 24.44 7.36 48.84
N MET A 475 23.29 6.92 48.31
CA MET A 475 22.08 7.73 48.15
C MET A 475 20.85 6.85 48.43
N TYR A 476 19.74 7.46 48.84
CA TYR A 476 18.45 6.78 48.91
C TYR A 476 17.59 7.18 47.71
N TYR A 477 17.15 6.19 46.93
CA TYR A 477 16.44 6.37 45.66
C TYR A 477 14.95 6.09 45.83
N THR A 478 14.11 6.69 44.98
CA THR A 478 12.67 6.37 44.91
C THR A 478 12.41 4.86 45.02
N GLY A 479 13.11 4.07 44.22
CA GLY A 479 12.94 2.62 44.18
C GLY A 479 14.05 1.90 43.43
N GLY A 480 13.72 0.71 42.94
CA GLY A 480 14.64 -0.22 42.30
C GLY A 480 14.80 -0.11 40.79
N ASN A 481 13.96 0.69 40.12
CA ASN A 481 13.87 0.74 38.67
C ASN A 481 14.37 2.08 38.12
N ASP A 482 14.71 2.10 36.83
CA ASP A 482 15.00 3.32 36.08
C ASP A 482 13.71 4.07 35.68
N GLU A 483 13.88 5.17 34.96
CA GLU A 483 12.76 6.02 34.56
C GLU A 483 11.81 5.40 33.53
N ASN A 484 12.19 4.25 32.96
CA ASN A 484 11.38 3.47 32.03
C ASN A 484 10.73 2.25 32.70
N GLY A 485 10.93 2.07 34.02
CA GLY A 485 10.41 0.95 34.80
C GLY A 485 11.26 -0.32 34.70
N ILE A 486 12.50 -0.22 34.20
CA ILE A 486 13.41 -1.36 34.08
C ILE A 486 14.19 -1.54 35.38
N PRO A 487 14.23 -2.74 35.98
CA PRO A 487 14.98 -2.98 37.21
C PRO A 487 16.47 -2.68 37.08
N THR A 488 17.03 -1.99 38.08
CA THR A 488 18.46 -1.69 38.21
C THR A 488 19.11 -2.59 39.28
N ALA A 489 20.41 -2.40 39.53
CA ALA A 489 21.12 -3.06 40.63
C ALA A 489 20.53 -2.76 42.02
N LEU A 490 19.71 -1.71 42.16
CA LEU A 490 19.05 -1.32 43.42
C LEU A 490 17.77 -2.10 43.71
N SER A 491 17.21 -2.83 42.72
CA SER A 491 15.92 -3.52 42.88
C SER A 491 15.90 -4.51 44.06
N GLY A 492 17.01 -5.19 44.32
CA GLY A 492 17.17 -6.09 45.46
C GLY A 492 17.67 -5.44 46.76
N GLN A 493 17.75 -4.09 46.83
CA GLN A 493 18.38 -3.37 47.94
C GLN A 493 17.38 -2.41 48.64
N PRO A 494 16.35 -2.94 49.33
CA PRO A 494 15.28 -2.12 49.92
C PRO A 494 15.75 -1.17 51.03
N GLN A 495 16.96 -1.36 51.58
CA GLN A 495 17.54 -0.43 52.55
C GLN A 495 17.82 0.95 51.92
N TRP A 496 18.16 0.99 50.63
CA TRP A 496 18.46 2.21 49.87
C TRP A 496 17.25 2.79 49.15
N GLN A 497 16.06 2.25 49.37
CA GLN A 497 14.82 2.68 48.72
C GLN A 497 13.98 3.55 49.67
N LEU A 498 13.34 4.57 49.13
CA LEU A 498 12.45 5.47 49.87
C LEU A 498 11.12 4.76 50.25
N PRO A 499 10.52 5.10 51.40
CA PRO A 499 10.96 6.12 52.36
C PRO A 499 12.13 5.70 53.24
N ILE A 500 12.93 6.68 53.68
CA ILE A 500 13.94 6.47 54.73
C ILE A 500 13.23 6.16 56.05
N ARG A 501 13.53 5.01 56.63
CA ARG A 501 12.81 4.42 57.76
C ARG A 501 13.76 3.56 58.61
N LYS A 502 13.23 2.91 59.64
CA LYS A 502 13.97 1.85 60.34
C LYS A 502 14.48 0.79 59.35
N GLY A 503 15.75 0.45 59.49
CA GLY A 503 16.46 -0.47 58.60
C GLY A 503 17.11 0.20 57.38
N SER A 504 16.84 1.48 57.11
CA SER A 504 17.53 2.21 56.04
C SER A 504 18.99 2.49 56.38
N HIS A 505 19.30 2.77 57.64
CA HIS A 505 20.68 3.04 58.04
C HIS A 505 21.52 1.74 58.01
N PRO A 506 22.62 1.68 57.24
CA PRO A 506 23.34 0.44 56.93
C PRO A 506 23.89 -0.28 58.17
N THR A 507 24.38 0.47 59.16
CA THR A 507 25.00 -0.08 60.38
C THR A 507 24.18 0.07 61.65
N GLU A 508 23.12 0.88 61.63
CA GLU A 508 22.34 1.28 62.82
C GLU A 508 20.85 1.13 62.52
N GLN A 509 20.39 -0.12 62.41
CA GLN A 509 19.07 -0.46 61.88
C GLN A 509 17.88 0.24 62.58
N ARG A 510 18.05 0.70 63.82
CA ARG A 510 17.00 1.40 64.59
C ARG A 510 16.94 2.91 64.34
N THR A 511 17.95 3.48 63.69
CA THR A 511 18.13 4.92 63.58
C THR A 511 17.16 5.51 62.55
N VAL A 512 16.40 6.51 62.99
CA VAL A 512 15.50 7.34 62.18
C VAL A 512 15.84 8.81 62.45
N PRO A 513 15.84 9.68 61.43
CA PRO A 513 16.16 11.11 61.60
C PRO A 513 15.30 11.78 62.68
N HIS A 514 15.90 12.69 63.46
CA HIS A 514 15.17 13.52 64.41
C HIS A 514 14.59 14.79 63.76
N ASN A 515 13.49 15.31 64.31
CA ASN A 515 12.86 16.53 63.80
C ASN A 515 13.82 17.74 63.81
N GLY A 516 13.63 18.66 62.86
CA GLY A 516 14.44 19.87 62.73
C GLY A 516 15.71 19.74 61.90
N TYR A 517 16.25 18.54 61.67
CA TYR A 517 17.35 18.34 60.75
C TYR A 517 16.90 18.47 59.28
N SER A 518 17.70 19.16 58.46
CA SER A 518 17.50 19.22 57.01
C SER A 518 17.93 17.93 56.34
N PHE A 519 17.24 17.55 55.28
CA PHE A 519 17.74 16.62 54.27
C PHE A 519 17.89 17.32 52.92
N LEU A 520 18.87 16.88 52.16
CA LEU A 520 19.14 17.33 50.80
C LEU A 520 18.61 16.30 49.83
N PHE A 521 17.90 16.77 48.81
CA PHE A 521 17.34 15.94 47.76
C PHE A 521 17.60 16.53 46.39
N ASP A 522 17.55 15.68 45.38
CA ASP A 522 17.66 16.06 43.99
C ASP A 522 16.86 15.12 43.09
N PHE A 523 16.58 15.58 41.88
CA PHE A 523 15.93 14.82 40.81
C PHE A 523 16.21 15.49 39.46
N ARG A 524 15.83 14.83 38.37
CA ARG A 524 16.04 15.31 37.02
C ARG A 524 14.74 15.60 36.29
N THR A 525 14.83 16.52 35.33
CA THR A 525 13.80 16.74 34.34
C THR A 525 14.38 16.72 32.93
N ILE A 526 13.58 16.24 31.97
CA ILE A 526 13.84 16.37 30.53
C ILE A 526 12.74 17.24 29.95
N GLY A 527 13.08 18.22 29.12
CA GLY A 527 12.12 19.10 28.44
C GLY A 527 12.41 20.58 28.63
N ASN A 528 11.42 21.42 28.32
CA ASN A 528 11.56 22.88 28.23
C ASN A 528 11.45 23.51 29.63
N LEU A 529 12.48 23.32 30.46
CA LEU A 529 12.59 23.82 31.85
C LEU A 529 13.93 24.54 32.11
N TRP A 530 14.42 25.32 31.12
CA TRP A 530 15.66 26.08 31.18
C TRP A 530 15.61 27.62 31.29
N GLN A 531 14.43 28.24 31.39
CA GLN A 531 14.21 29.68 31.41
C GLN A 531 13.85 30.22 32.81
N PRO A 532 13.97 31.54 33.08
CA PRO A 532 13.68 32.13 34.39
C PRO A 532 12.26 31.95 34.93
N GLY A 533 11.27 31.77 34.06
CA GLY A 533 9.86 31.54 34.42
C GLY A 533 9.54 30.08 34.75
N GLU A 534 10.53 29.20 34.76
CA GLU A 534 10.36 27.77 34.95
C GLU A 534 10.91 27.33 36.30
N GLY A 535 10.31 26.29 36.87
CA GLY A 535 10.59 25.88 38.24
C GLY A 535 9.94 24.56 38.59
N ILE A 536 10.13 24.18 39.86
CA ILE A 536 9.47 23.02 40.46
C ILE A 536 8.72 23.47 41.69
N ARG A 537 7.45 23.10 41.76
CA ARG A 537 6.59 23.24 42.92
C ARG A 537 6.57 21.91 43.67
N ILE A 538 6.81 21.96 44.98
CA ILE A 538 6.72 20.80 45.87
C ILE A 538 5.73 21.14 46.97
N GLU A 539 4.76 20.26 47.18
CA GLU A 539 3.73 20.39 48.20
C GLU A 539 3.91 19.29 49.25
N PRO A 540 4.62 19.58 50.36
CA PRO A 540 4.74 18.65 51.47
C PRO A 540 3.40 18.43 52.19
N SER A 541 3.13 17.18 52.53
CA SER A 541 2.06 16.78 53.44
C SER A 541 2.59 15.82 54.51
N PHE A 542 1.89 15.74 55.63
CA PHE A 542 2.37 15.06 56.83
C PHE A 542 1.39 14.00 57.30
N TYR A 543 1.96 12.86 57.67
CA TYR A 543 1.24 11.73 58.23
C TYR A 543 1.93 11.26 59.50
N PHE A 544 1.21 10.56 60.35
CA PHE A 544 1.74 9.93 61.55
C PHE A 544 1.64 8.41 61.45
N ILE A 545 2.71 7.74 61.84
CA ILE A 545 2.73 6.27 61.99
C ILE A 545 3.16 5.91 63.41
N PRO A 546 2.36 5.17 64.18
CA PRO A 546 2.76 4.64 65.48
C PRO A 546 4.03 3.76 65.41
N LYS A 547 4.82 3.70 66.50
CA LYS A 547 6.02 2.83 66.57
C LYS A 547 5.71 1.33 66.44
N ASN A 548 4.47 0.92 66.69
CA ASN A 548 4.01 -0.46 66.51
C ASN A 548 3.56 -0.79 65.07
N GLY A 549 3.77 0.14 64.13
CA GLY A 549 3.42 -0.06 62.72
C GLY A 549 1.95 0.24 62.41
N GLY A 550 1.56 -0.05 61.18
CA GLY A 550 0.23 0.24 60.63
C GLY A 550 0.28 1.19 59.44
N ALA A 551 -0.91 1.65 59.04
CA ALA A 551 -1.07 2.63 57.98
C ALA A 551 -0.87 4.05 58.52
N ALA A 552 -0.30 4.92 57.69
CA ALA A 552 -0.10 6.32 58.03
C ALA A 552 -1.44 7.08 58.08
N THR A 553 -1.64 7.87 59.13
CA THR A 553 -2.83 8.73 59.29
C THR A 553 -2.48 10.19 59.06
N PRO A 554 -3.28 10.97 58.31
CA PRO A 554 -2.96 12.37 58.04
C PRO A 554 -3.00 13.22 59.31
N VAL A 555 -2.03 14.12 59.46
CA VAL A 555 -1.88 14.99 60.64
C VAL A 555 -1.62 16.45 60.24
N ASP A 556 -2.01 17.37 61.12
CA ASP A 556 -1.61 18.77 61.08
C ASP A 556 -0.49 19.00 62.09
N LEU A 557 0.51 19.78 61.68
CA LEU A 557 1.67 20.13 62.51
C LEU A 557 1.56 21.59 62.96
N TYR A 558 1.89 21.84 64.23
CA TYR A 558 1.97 23.17 64.82
C TYR A 558 3.33 23.38 65.44
N TYR A 559 3.84 24.60 65.47
CA TYR A 559 5.15 24.88 66.05
C TYR A 559 5.20 26.24 66.75
N ASP A 560 6.19 26.39 67.62
CA ASP A 560 6.46 27.64 68.31
C ASP A 560 7.64 28.39 67.67
N ILE A 561 7.55 29.71 67.65
CA ILE A 561 8.64 30.65 67.39
C ILE A 561 8.84 31.50 68.65
N SER A 562 10.01 32.12 68.82
CA SER A 562 10.32 32.93 69.99
C SER A 562 9.29 34.07 70.22
N GLY A 563 8.90 34.26 71.49
CA GLY A 563 7.94 35.29 71.92
C GLY A 563 6.56 34.73 72.31
N SER A 564 5.84 35.43 73.19
CA SER A 564 4.55 34.97 73.74
C SER A 564 3.42 34.90 72.72
N ASN A 565 3.46 35.74 71.68
CA ASN A 565 2.46 35.76 70.61
C ASN A 565 2.76 34.77 69.48
N ASN A 566 3.77 33.89 69.63
CA ASN A 566 4.32 33.07 68.55
C ASN A 566 4.23 31.56 68.86
N LYS A 567 3.18 31.15 69.57
CA LYS A 567 2.93 29.73 69.85
C LYS A 567 1.91 29.10 68.91
N MET A 568 1.97 27.77 68.78
CA MET A 568 0.99 26.93 68.08
C MET A 568 0.67 27.45 66.66
N ILE A 569 1.70 27.76 65.89
CA ILE A 569 1.59 28.21 64.50
C ILE A 569 1.37 26.98 63.62
N GLY A 570 0.20 26.88 63.02
CA GLY A 570 -0.11 25.77 62.10
C GLY A 570 0.72 25.86 60.83
N VAL A 571 1.36 24.76 60.45
CA VAL A 571 2.08 24.63 59.18
C VAL A 571 1.12 24.92 58.01
N GLY A 572 1.54 25.77 57.08
CA GLY A 572 0.75 26.23 55.95
C GLY A 572 -0.25 27.36 56.24
N SER A 573 -0.40 27.78 57.51
CA SER A 573 -1.19 28.96 57.86
C SER A 573 -0.59 30.25 57.28
N SER A 574 -1.39 31.33 57.20
CA SER A 574 -0.88 32.64 56.79
C SER A 574 0.28 33.12 57.66
N LYS A 575 0.29 32.75 58.95
CA LYS A 575 1.38 33.10 59.87
C LYS A 575 2.63 32.27 59.62
N ASP A 576 2.49 30.99 59.28
CA ASP A 576 3.62 30.15 58.86
C ASP A 576 4.33 30.75 57.62
N LYS A 577 3.55 31.10 56.59
CA LYS A 577 4.07 31.71 55.36
C LYS A 577 4.81 33.03 55.57
N LEU A 578 4.45 33.79 56.63
CA LEU A 578 5.12 35.02 57.01
C LEU A 578 6.35 34.79 57.89
N SER A 579 6.32 33.74 58.71
CA SER A 579 7.31 33.52 59.77
C SER A 579 8.45 32.59 59.35
N TYR A 580 8.21 31.72 58.36
CA TYR A 580 9.21 30.77 57.87
C TYR A 580 9.55 31.03 56.39
N SER A 581 10.85 31.17 56.13
CA SER A 581 11.41 31.28 54.79
C SER A 581 12.77 30.60 54.76
N ARG A 582 12.98 29.69 53.82
CA ARG A 582 14.24 28.98 53.61
C ARG A 582 15.03 29.60 52.47
N THR A 583 16.32 29.80 52.68
CA THR A 583 17.27 30.13 51.61
C THR A 583 18.46 29.20 51.67
N TYR A 584 18.96 28.76 50.52
CA TYR A 584 20.17 27.93 50.44
C TYR A 584 21.11 28.42 49.33
N ARG A 585 22.33 27.89 49.31
CA ARG A 585 23.32 28.15 48.26
C ARG A 585 23.49 26.91 47.38
N LEU A 586 23.31 27.06 46.06
CA LEU A 586 23.43 25.93 45.13
C LEU A 586 24.83 25.31 45.15
N ALA A 587 25.88 26.13 45.12
CA ALA A 587 27.28 25.70 45.21
C ALA A 587 27.74 25.48 46.67
N ASP A 588 26.85 25.02 47.56
CA ASP A 588 27.26 24.61 48.91
C ASP A 588 28.06 23.31 48.87
N GLY A 589 29.09 23.19 49.71
CA GLY A 589 29.96 22.01 49.73
C GLY A 589 29.24 20.72 50.12
N LEU A 590 28.22 20.79 50.98
CA LEU A 590 27.38 19.65 51.35
C LEU A 590 26.45 19.19 50.22
N ARG A 591 26.38 19.95 49.13
CA ARG A 591 25.64 19.58 47.92
C ARG A 591 26.54 19.01 46.86
N ASN A 592 27.82 18.72 47.12
CA ASN A 592 28.78 18.00 46.26
C ASN A 592 28.62 18.17 44.73
N ILE A 593 28.20 19.35 44.25
CA ILE A 593 27.96 19.57 42.82
C ILE A 593 29.32 19.78 42.18
N SER A 594 29.59 19.05 41.10
CA SER A 594 30.88 19.18 40.42
C SER A 594 31.08 20.63 39.92
N SER A 595 32.34 21.09 39.96
CA SER A 595 32.68 22.43 39.46
C SER A 595 32.35 22.58 37.97
N GLY A 596 32.47 21.48 37.19
CA GLY A 596 32.07 21.41 35.79
C GLY A 596 30.59 21.71 35.62
N GLU A 597 29.72 20.99 36.32
CA GLU A 597 28.27 21.19 36.26
C GLU A 597 27.83 22.60 36.69
N LEU A 598 28.40 23.11 37.79
CA LEU A 598 28.17 24.48 38.24
C LEU A 598 28.59 25.52 37.19
N SER A 599 29.75 25.31 36.55
CA SER A 599 30.26 26.22 35.52
C SER A 599 29.43 26.18 34.24
N THR A 600 28.93 25.01 33.83
CA THR A 600 28.03 24.84 32.69
C THR A 600 26.73 25.60 32.90
N ALA A 601 26.09 25.42 34.06
CA ALA A 601 24.86 26.13 34.41
C ALA A 601 25.08 27.65 34.47
N ALA A 602 26.15 28.11 35.14
CA ALA A 602 26.50 29.52 35.21
C ALA A 602 26.78 30.12 33.82
N SER A 603 27.48 29.38 32.95
CA SER A 603 27.78 29.82 31.58
C SER A 603 26.50 30.00 30.78
N TYR A 604 25.53 29.09 30.94
CA TYR A 604 24.23 29.25 30.29
C TYR A 604 23.49 30.49 30.78
N GLU A 605 23.41 30.70 32.10
CA GLU A 605 22.76 31.91 32.64
C GLU A 605 23.43 33.19 32.12
N TYR A 606 24.76 33.23 32.12
CA TYR A 606 25.53 34.38 31.66
C TYR A 606 25.27 34.70 30.18
N ASN A 607 25.30 33.70 29.32
CA ASN A 607 25.24 33.89 27.86
C ASN A 607 23.81 33.97 27.32
N TYR A 608 22.83 33.31 27.95
CA TYR A 608 21.48 33.14 27.39
C TYR A 608 20.35 33.68 28.28
N ILE A 609 20.61 33.98 29.55
CA ILE A 609 19.60 34.58 30.45
C ILE A 609 19.89 36.06 30.68
N LEU A 610 21.14 36.44 30.92
CA LEU A 610 21.49 37.85 31.04
C LEU A 610 21.29 38.59 29.70
N SER A 611 20.85 39.83 29.81
CA SER A 611 20.90 40.79 28.71
C SER A 611 22.35 41.17 28.38
N GLU A 612 22.55 41.73 27.19
CA GLU A 612 23.85 42.24 26.77
C GLU A 612 24.39 43.32 27.73
N ALA A 613 23.54 44.26 28.14
CA ALA A 613 23.90 45.32 29.09
C ALA A 613 24.31 44.78 30.47
N GLU A 614 23.72 43.68 30.94
CA GLU A 614 24.12 43.05 32.21
C GLU A 614 25.50 42.39 32.10
N ARG A 615 25.80 41.75 30.97
CA ARG A 615 27.12 41.16 30.69
C ARG A 615 28.22 42.20 30.57
N GLU A 616 27.95 43.36 29.97
CA GLU A 616 28.92 44.46 29.88
C GLU A 616 29.31 44.99 31.27
N ASN A 617 28.36 45.03 32.20
CA ASN A 617 28.57 45.52 33.57
C ASN A 617 29.18 44.48 34.53
N THR A 618 29.11 43.20 34.18
CA THR A 618 29.60 42.10 35.02
C THR A 618 30.38 41.10 34.19
N SER A 619 31.71 41.12 34.29
CA SER A 619 32.55 40.13 33.63
C SER A 619 32.23 38.70 34.10
N TRP A 620 32.49 37.71 33.25
CA TRP A 620 32.31 36.28 33.57
C TRP A 620 32.89 35.88 34.94
N LEU A 621 34.12 36.29 35.26
CA LEU A 621 34.77 35.95 36.53
C LEU A 621 33.98 36.50 37.74
N LYS A 622 33.51 37.75 37.64
CA LYS A 622 32.69 38.39 38.68
C LYS A 622 31.33 37.72 38.78
N PHE A 623 30.70 37.39 37.66
CA PHE A 623 29.43 36.67 37.61
C PHE A 623 29.54 35.29 38.26
N TYR A 624 30.56 34.50 37.91
CA TYR A 624 30.73 33.15 38.46
C TYR A 624 31.01 33.16 39.97
N GLN A 625 31.76 34.14 40.47
CA GLN A 625 31.95 34.35 41.92
C GLN A 625 30.63 34.72 42.63
N GLN A 626 29.76 35.48 41.98
CA GLN A 626 28.43 35.80 42.52
C GLN A 626 27.49 34.58 42.46
N TYR A 627 27.51 33.84 41.35
CA TYR A 627 26.74 32.61 41.14
C TYR A 627 27.03 31.58 42.24
N THR A 628 28.30 31.31 42.51
CA THR A 628 28.71 30.34 43.55
C THR A 628 28.38 30.80 44.97
N LYS A 629 28.17 32.10 45.21
CA LYS A 629 27.76 32.65 46.53
C LYS A 629 26.26 32.96 46.61
N ARG A 630 25.51 32.72 45.53
CA ARG A 630 24.10 33.09 45.41
C ARG A 630 23.25 32.33 46.44
N LYS A 631 22.46 33.08 47.21
CA LYS A 631 21.40 32.53 48.05
C LYS A 631 20.09 32.51 47.26
N THR A 632 19.43 31.36 47.23
CA THR A 632 18.15 31.15 46.55
C THR A 632 17.09 30.88 47.60
N LYS A 633 16.01 31.68 47.59
CA LYS A 633 14.82 31.43 48.40
C LYS A 633 14.00 30.31 47.76
N ILE A 634 13.58 29.33 48.56
CA ILE A 634 12.77 28.21 48.09
C ILE A 634 11.49 27.99 48.88
N ALA A 635 11.43 28.30 50.17
CA ALA A 635 10.21 28.04 50.96
C ALA A 635 9.26 29.24 51.03
N THR A 636 7.96 28.95 51.08
CA THR A 636 6.90 29.87 51.50
C THR A 636 6.06 29.19 52.58
N GLY A 637 6.56 29.20 53.82
CA GLY A 637 6.07 28.30 54.88
C GLY A 637 6.60 26.87 54.72
N TYR A 638 6.21 25.97 55.62
CA TYR A 638 6.63 24.56 55.59
C TYR A 638 5.82 23.71 54.59
N ASN A 639 4.68 24.20 54.09
CA ASN A 639 3.78 23.44 53.22
C ASN A 639 3.97 23.71 51.71
N LEU A 640 4.96 24.53 51.33
CA LEU A 640 5.23 24.85 49.94
C LEU A 640 6.71 25.20 49.72
N GLU A 641 7.37 24.40 48.90
CA GLU A 641 8.70 24.71 48.36
C GLU A 641 8.57 25.00 46.86
N LEU A 642 9.17 26.10 46.41
CA LEU A 642 9.27 26.51 45.01
C LEU A 642 10.74 26.60 44.64
N LEU A 643 11.22 25.65 43.86
CA LEU A 643 12.57 25.64 43.31
C LEU A 643 12.57 26.47 42.02
N PRO A 644 13.09 27.71 42.00
CA PRO A 644 13.19 28.48 40.76
C PRO A 644 14.31 27.91 39.88
N TYR A 645 14.42 28.36 38.63
CA TYR A 645 15.54 27.98 37.74
C TYR A 645 16.94 28.12 38.36
N LYS A 646 17.11 28.99 39.38
CA LYS A 646 18.36 29.19 40.14
C LYS A 646 18.74 28.02 41.06
N SER A 647 17.85 27.04 41.19
CA SER A 647 18.00 25.82 41.98
C SER A 647 18.41 24.60 41.16
N ARG A 648 18.63 24.77 39.86
CA ARG A 648 19.02 23.67 38.96
C ARG A 648 20.38 23.89 38.32
N THR A 649 20.92 22.84 37.75
CA THR A 649 22.04 22.85 36.81
C THR A 649 21.61 22.23 35.47
N LEU A 650 22.50 22.25 34.49
CA LEU A 650 22.28 21.72 33.14
C LEU A 650 23.21 20.54 32.89
N VAL A 651 22.62 19.36 32.66
CA VAL A 651 23.35 18.07 32.60
C VAL A 651 22.97 17.25 31.36
N GLY A 652 22.47 17.91 30.32
CA GLY A 652 22.15 17.24 29.06
C GLY A 652 23.38 16.66 28.37
N PRO A 653 23.17 15.80 27.36
CA PRO A 653 24.24 15.04 26.72
C PRO A 653 25.26 15.96 26.04
N THR A 654 26.54 15.61 26.18
CA THR A 654 27.66 16.28 25.50
C THR A 654 28.22 15.46 24.33
N ASP A 655 28.02 14.14 24.36
CA ASP A 655 28.25 13.27 23.21
C ASP A 655 27.02 13.34 22.30
N ILE A 656 27.13 14.11 21.22
CA ILE A 656 26.00 14.44 20.35
C ILE A 656 26.38 14.30 18.88
N PRO A 657 25.43 13.94 18.00
CA PRO A 657 25.66 13.87 16.57
C PRO A 657 26.14 15.19 15.96
N ASN A 658 26.94 15.10 14.90
CA ASN A 658 27.37 16.26 14.13
C ASN A 658 26.16 17.05 13.61
N GLY A 659 26.19 18.38 13.77
CA GLY A 659 25.11 19.28 13.36
C GLY A 659 24.04 19.54 14.43
N VAL A 660 24.03 18.79 15.55
CA VAL A 660 23.17 19.10 16.70
C VAL A 660 23.75 20.29 17.47
N ASN A 661 22.88 21.22 17.87
CA ASN A 661 23.28 22.38 18.66
C ASN A 661 23.68 21.94 20.08
N PRO A 662 24.96 22.12 20.50
CA PRO A 662 25.43 21.70 21.82
C PRO A 662 24.69 22.38 22.98
N ILE A 663 24.21 23.60 22.77
CA ILE A 663 23.47 24.36 23.79
C ILE A 663 22.06 23.81 23.96
N ALA A 664 21.41 23.39 22.86
CA ALA A 664 20.11 22.72 22.93
C ALA A 664 20.22 21.37 23.65
N ALA A 665 21.29 20.62 23.36
CA ALA A 665 21.58 19.35 24.01
C ALA A 665 21.89 19.51 25.50
N VAL A 666 22.83 20.37 25.89
CA VAL A 666 23.23 20.48 27.30
C VAL A 666 22.09 21.00 28.19
N ARG A 667 21.22 21.87 27.65
CA ARG A 667 20.12 22.46 28.42
C ARG A 667 18.90 21.56 28.52
N SER A 668 18.80 20.49 27.73
CA SER A 668 17.59 19.68 27.61
C SER A 668 17.28 18.82 28.83
N VAL A 669 18.30 18.51 29.62
CA VAL A 669 18.19 17.81 30.90
C VAL A 669 18.61 18.75 32.02
N GLN A 670 17.74 18.91 33.00
CA GLN A 670 17.99 19.75 34.16
C GLN A 670 18.08 18.88 35.40
N HIS A 671 19.00 19.26 36.29
CA HIS A 671 19.19 18.58 37.56
C HIS A 671 18.83 19.55 38.68
N TRP A 672 17.76 19.25 39.40
CA TRP A 672 17.15 20.12 40.41
C TRP A 672 17.61 19.73 41.80
N TYR A 673 17.94 20.73 42.61
CA TYR A 673 18.42 20.53 43.97
C TYR A 673 17.50 21.23 44.96
N GLY A 674 17.04 20.49 45.97
CA GLY A 674 16.21 21.00 47.04
C GLY A 674 16.80 20.77 48.42
N GLU A 675 16.11 21.27 49.43
CA GLU A 675 16.39 21.01 50.84
C GLU A 675 15.11 21.18 51.62
N TYR A 676 14.84 20.25 52.54
CA TYR A 676 13.65 20.31 53.36
C TYR A 676 13.93 19.87 54.80
N ASN A 677 13.15 20.38 55.76
CA ASN A 677 13.19 19.98 57.16
C ASN A 677 11.80 20.18 57.78
N LEU A 678 11.46 19.37 58.78
CA LEU A 678 10.31 19.63 59.65
C LEU A 678 10.62 20.76 60.65
N PRO A 679 9.59 21.39 61.26
CA PRO A 679 9.79 22.20 62.45
C PRO A 679 10.57 21.43 63.52
N ILE A 680 11.31 22.13 64.39
CA ILE A 680 12.22 21.49 65.35
C ILE A 680 11.46 20.57 66.32
N ALA A 681 10.42 21.08 66.97
CA ALA A 681 9.61 20.31 67.91
C ALA A 681 8.13 20.58 67.60
N PRO A 682 7.56 19.92 66.57
CA PRO A 682 6.19 20.15 66.17
C PRO A 682 5.23 19.48 67.16
N TYR A 683 4.12 20.16 67.48
CA TYR A 683 2.95 19.53 68.05
C TYR A 683 2.14 18.87 66.93
N ILE A 684 1.64 17.67 67.19
CA ILE A 684 1.01 16.81 66.17
C ILE A 684 -0.45 16.60 66.54
N LEU A 685 -1.38 16.96 65.67
CA LEU A 685 -2.82 16.71 65.85
C LEU A 685 -3.36 15.94 64.64
N HIS A 686 -4.46 15.21 64.83
CA HIS A 686 -5.19 14.63 63.70
C HIS A 686 -5.61 15.73 62.73
N LYS A 687 -5.48 15.46 61.42
CA LYS A 687 -5.80 16.45 60.39
C LYS A 687 -7.23 16.97 60.53
N GLY A 688 -7.40 18.29 60.46
CA GLY A 688 -8.69 18.97 60.58
C GLY A 688 -9.13 19.26 62.02
N THR A 689 -8.28 18.98 63.03
CA THR A 689 -8.56 19.37 64.42
C THR A 689 -8.63 20.89 64.53
N ASP A 690 -9.76 21.44 64.98
CA ASP A 690 -9.89 22.87 65.25
C ASP A 690 -9.15 23.23 66.53
N ILE A 691 -7.96 23.80 66.37
CA ILE A 691 -7.08 24.18 67.47
C ILE A 691 -7.69 25.27 68.37
N VAL A 692 -8.58 26.12 67.86
CA VAL A 692 -9.24 27.16 68.66
C VAL A 692 -10.29 26.52 69.56
N THR A 693 -11.08 25.61 69.02
CA THR A 693 -12.04 24.82 69.81
C THR A 693 -11.32 23.98 70.86
N LEU A 694 -10.20 23.35 70.51
CA LEU A 694 -9.36 22.61 71.44
C LEU A 694 -8.79 23.50 72.55
N ALA A 695 -8.24 24.68 72.21
CA ALA A 695 -7.75 25.64 73.19
C ALA A 695 -8.86 26.09 74.15
N ASN A 696 -10.07 26.36 73.64
CA ASN A 696 -11.21 26.73 74.48
C ASN A 696 -11.62 25.61 75.45
N HIS A 697 -11.51 24.35 75.05
CA HIS A 697 -11.76 23.19 75.93
C HIS A 697 -10.82 23.19 77.14
N TYR A 698 -9.56 23.58 76.94
CA TYR A 698 -8.52 23.64 77.98
C TYR A 698 -8.34 25.02 78.63
N GLY A 699 -9.36 25.89 78.58
CA GLY A 699 -9.34 27.18 79.29
C GLY A 699 -8.65 28.33 78.54
N GLY A 700 -8.49 28.20 77.23
CA GLY A 700 -8.07 29.27 76.31
C GLY A 700 -6.60 29.25 75.91
N ALA A 701 -5.81 28.28 76.40
CA ALA A 701 -4.41 28.10 76.02
C ALA A 701 -4.08 26.61 75.89
N LEU A 702 -3.16 26.29 74.99
CA LEU A 702 -2.58 24.95 74.83
C LEU A 702 -1.09 25.00 75.16
N ASP A 703 -0.58 23.96 75.80
CA ASP A 703 0.84 23.84 76.13
C ASP A 703 1.52 22.58 75.60
N GLY A 704 0.78 21.71 74.92
CA GLY A 704 1.28 20.51 74.26
C GLY A 704 1.20 19.25 75.10
N HIS A 705 0.72 19.31 76.34
CA HIS A 705 0.52 18.15 77.21
C HIS A 705 -0.90 17.57 77.13
N GLU A 706 -1.78 18.21 76.35
CA GLU A 706 -3.15 17.76 76.13
C GLU A 706 -3.16 16.39 75.42
N GLN A 707 -4.11 15.52 75.80
CA GLN A 707 -4.17 14.12 75.33
C GLN A 707 -4.37 13.99 73.81
N GLU A 708 -4.90 15.04 73.17
CA GLU A 708 -5.14 15.08 71.73
C GLU A 708 -3.84 15.20 70.93
N PHE A 709 -2.75 15.67 71.54
CA PHE A 709 -1.44 15.73 70.90
C PHE A 709 -0.83 14.33 70.77
N ILE A 710 -0.54 13.95 69.54
CA ILE A 710 -0.08 12.61 69.18
C ILE A 710 1.42 12.49 69.45
N THR A 711 1.83 11.41 70.12
CA THR A 711 3.23 11.08 70.45
C THR A 711 3.50 9.58 70.26
N GLY A 712 4.76 9.15 70.37
CA GLY A 712 5.13 7.73 70.37
C GLY A 712 5.25 7.07 68.99
N GLY A 713 5.56 7.84 67.95
CA GLY A 713 5.56 7.39 66.56
C GLY A 713 6.57 8.11 65.67
N TYR A 714 6.20 8.21 64.40
CA TYR A 714 6.97 8.86 63.35
C TYR A 714 6.10 9.86 62.60
N ILE A 715 6.68 11.01 62.24
CA ILE A 715 6.13 11.91 61.24
C ILE A 715 6.66 11.46 59.88
N LEU A 716 5.77 11.03 59.00
CA LEU A 716 6.07 10.68 57.63
C LEU A 716 5.84 11.90 56.73
N VAL A 717 6.86 12.27 55.95
CA VAL A 717 6.79 13.35 54.97
C VAL A 717 6.47 12.78 53.59
N ASN A 718 5.42 13.32 52.98
CA ASN A 718 5.00 12.99 51.63
C ASN A 718 5.16 14.21 50.70
N PHE A 719 5.73 14.01 49.52
CA PHE A 719 5.91 15.06 48.50
C PHE A 719 5.03 14.83 47.28
N GLU A 720 4.27 15.86 46.92
CA GLU A 720 3.77 16.04 45.56
C GLU A 720 4.68 17.02 44.80
N ILE A 721 5.14 16.64 43.62
CA ILE A 721 6.14 17.39 42.85
C ILE A 721 5.56 17.71 41.46
N TYR A 722 5.60 19.00 41.09
CA TYR A 722 5.05 19.51 39.85
C TYR A 722 6.01 20.47 39.13
N THR A 723 6.02 20.45 37.80
CA THR A 723 6.68 21.50 37.03
C THR A 723 5.79 22.73 36.92
N VAL A 724 6.42 23.91 36.96
CA VAL A 724 5.77 25.20 36.73
C VAL A 724 6.44 25.93 35.58
N LYS A 725 5.66 26.73 34.82
CA LYS A 725 6.15 27.54 33.71
C LYS A 725 5.57 28.96 33.74
N ASN A 726 6.12 29.85 32.92
CA ASN A 726 5.65 31.22 32.71
C ASN A 726 5.63 32.12 33.96
N GLY A 727 6.40 31.78 34.99
CA GLY A 727 6.44 32.51 36.26
C GLY A 727 5.19 32.32 37.13
N ASP A 728 4.28 31.43 36.75
CA ASP A 728 3.08 31.11 37.51
C ASP A 728 3.34 29.90 38.41
N ALA A 729 3.57 30.20 39.70
CA ALA A 729 3.86 29.21 40.72
C ALA A 729 2.69 28.28 41.05
N ASP A 730 1.46 28.58 40.61
CA ASP A 730 0.26 27.79 40.88
C ASP A 730 -0.09 26.82 39.74
N THR A 731 0.59 26.91 38.60
CA THR A 731 0.49 25.92 37.54
C THR A 731 0.97 24.54 38.00
N ARG A 732 0.40 23.49 37.42
CA ARG A 732 0.90 22.12 37.54
C ARG A 732 0.91 21.56 36.13
N ILE A 733 2.08 21.56 35.48
CA ILE A 733 2.19 21.16 34.07
C ILE A 733 2.44 19.66 33.97
N LEU A 734 3.57 19.20 34.52
CA LEU A 734 3.87 17.79 34.72
C LEU A 734 3.84 17.48 36.21
N GLY A 735 3.48 16.25 36.59
CA GLY A 735 3.51 15.78 37.96
C GLY A 735 4.24 14.45 38.10
N TYR A 736 5.00 14.29 39.18
CA TYR A 736 5.62 12.99 39.52
C TYR A 736 4.56 11.91 39.77
N LYS A 737 3.37 12.33 40.23
CA LYS A 737 2.14 11.55 40.22
C LYS A 737 1.09 12.33 39.44
N ALA A 738 0.96 12.00 38.16
CA ALA A 738 -0.02 12.56 37.24
C ALA A 738 -1.29 11.69 37.19
N PRO A 739 -2.37 12.14 36.53
CA PRO A 739 -3.59 11.34 36.38
C PRO A 739 -3.39 9.99 35.67
N ILE A 740 -2.42 9.91 34.74
CA ILE A 740 -2.12 8.68 33.97
C ILE A 740 -0.85 8.01 34.47
N ALA A 741 0.26 8.74 34.56
CA ALA A 741 1.54 8.20 35.02
C ALA A 741 1.78 8.43 36.51
N ASN A 742 2.25 7.40 37.21
CA ASN A 742 2.75 7.51 38.58
C ASN A 742 4.24 7.15 38.61
N MET A 743 5.09 8.17 38.52
CA MET A 743 6.54 8.00 38.43
C MET A 743 7.14 7.36 39.68
N TRP A 744 6.57 7.65 40.87
CA TRP A 744 6.94 6.95 42.10
C TRP A 744 6.81 5.42 41.95
N ALA A 745 5.72 4.96 41.34
CA ALA A 745 5.48 3.53 41.12
C ALA A 745 6.32 2.96 39.97
N ILE A 746 6.53 3.73 38.90
CA ILE A 746 7.37 3.34 37.75
C ILE A 746 8.79 3.03 38.22
N GLU A 747 9.37 3.92 39.04
CA GLU A 747 10.71 3.74 39.64
C GLU A 747 10.73 2.66 40.74
N GLY A 748 9.58 2.09 41.09
CA GLY A 748 9.46 0.99 42.04
C GLY A 748 9.51 1.43 43.50
N GLN A 749 8.93 2.58 43.85
CA GLN A 749 8.77 2.97 45.26
C GLN A 749 8.00 1.90 46.01
N MET A 750 8.53 1.51 47.17
CA MET A 750 7.89 0.48 47.98
C MET A 750 6.59 0.96 48.60
N THR A 751 5.63 0.04 48.69
CA THR A 751 4.31 0.26 49.29
C THR A 751 4.24 -0.18 50.75
N GLY A 752 5.33 -0.72 51.28
CA GLY A 752 5.43 -1.12 52.68
C GLY A 752 6.75 -1.80 53.02
N SER A 753 6.97 -1.97 54.32
CA SER A 753 8.14 -2.68 54.85
C SER A 753 7.85 -3.30 56.21
N THR A 754 8.64 -4.28 56.62
CA THR A 754 8.61 -4.84 57.99
C THR A 754 9.92 -4.51 58.68
N ASP A 755 9.85 -3.96 59.89
CA ASP A 755 11.05 -3.64 60.68
C ASP A 755 11.66 -4.88 61.36
N GLU A 756 12.80 -4.71 62.02
CA GLU A 756 13.52 -5.78 62.71
C GLU A 756 12.77 -6.36 63.93
N MET A 757 11.68 -5.69 64.36
CA MET A 757 10.80 -6.14 65.45
C MET A 757 9.54 -6.85 64.91
N GLY A 758 9.40 -7.01 63.59
CA GLY A 758 8.25 -7.64 62.96
C GLY A 758 7.06 -6.68 62.74
N GLN A 759 7.24 -5.38 62.95
CA GLN A 759 6.17 -4.39 62.77
C GLN A 759 6.07 -4.01 61.30
N THR A 760 4.85 -4.05 60.76
CA THR A 760 4.58 -3.76 59.35
C THR A 760 4.17 -2.30 59.16
N PHE A 761 4.73 -1.66 58.14
CA PHE A 761 4.46 -0.27 57.75
C PHE A 761 3.92 -0.25 56.32
N SER A 762 2.92 0.59 56.06
CA SER A 762 2.37 0.79 54.71
C SER A 762 2.66 2.21 54.23
N PHE A 763 3.06 2.33 52.97
CA PHE A 763 3.47 3.58 52.33
C PHE A 763 2.66 3.84 51.06
N SER A 764 2.48 5.13 50.77
CA SER A 764 1.84 5.68 49.59
C SER A 764 2.86 6.36 48.68
N SER A 765 2.50 6.55 47.41
CA SER A 765 3.36 7.27 46.47
C SER A 765 3.70 8.67 46.98
N GLY A 766 4.99 9.01 46.95
CA GLY A 766 5.52 10.28 47.44
C GLY A 766 5.97 10.26 48.90
N ASP A 767 5.83 9.13 49.62
CA ASP A 767 6.36 8.96 50.97
C ASP A 767 7.88 8.84 50.94
N ILE A 768 8.60 9.84 51.46
CA ILE A 768 10.05 9.95 51.24
C ILE A 768 10.90 9.75 52.51
N ILE A 769 10.42 10.13 53.70
CA ILE A 769 11.23 10.03 54.92
C ILE A 769 10.35 10.03 56.18
N LEU A 770 10.73 9.21 57.16
CA LEU A 770 10.19 9.23 58.51
C LEU A 770 11.10 10.05 59.43
N PHE A 771 10.51 10.82 60.33
CA PHE A 771 11.16 11.49 61.44
C PHE A 771 10.61 11.01 62.77
N GLU A 772 11.44 10.87 63.81
CA GLU A 772 10.94 10.52 65.14
C GLU A 772 10.08 11.64 65.72
N SER A 773 8.84 11.34 66.13
CA SER A 773 7.93 12.38 66.65
C SER A 773 8.41 12.99 67.98
N ASP A 774 9.05 12.17 68.82
CA ASP A 774 9.34 12.50 70.22
C ASP A 774 10.72 13.14 70.40
N TYR A 775 11.55 13.13 69.36
CA TYR A 775 12.93 13.60 69.39
C TYR A 775 13.20 14.63 68.31
N SER A 776 14.03 15.60 68.67
CA SER A 776 14.43 16.69 67.79
C SER A 776 15.92 17.00 67.93
N VAL A 777 16.44 17.75 66.96
CA VAL A 777 17.77 18.36 67.03
C VAL A 777 18.03 19.07 68.37
N ARG A 778 17.01 19.62 69.03
CA ARG A 778 17.15 20.25 70.35
C ARG A 778 17.54 19.24 71.43
N ASN A 779 16.93 18.05 71.41
CA ASN A 779 17.21 16.99 72.39
C ASN A 779 18.68 16.53 72.29
N ASP A 780 19.21 16.46 71.06
CA ASP A 780 20.57 15.97 70.81
C ASP A 780 21.66 16.94 71.30
N TYR A 781 21.48 18.24 71.09
CA TYR A 781 22.44 19.25 71.55
C TYR A 781 22.29 19.62 73.03
N GLN A 782 21.13 19.40 73.64
CA GLN A 782 20.96 19.58 75.10
C GLN A 782 21.57 18.41 75.91
N GLY A 783 21.69 17.22 75.33
CA GLY A 783 22.35 16.07 75.95
C GLY A 783 23.88 16.13 75.99
N GLN A 784 24.52 17.05 75.26
CA GLN A 784 25.98 17.23 75.22
C GLN A 784 26.54 18.23 76.26
N ALA A 785 25.69 18.85 77.07
CA ALA A 785 26.13 19.67 78.21
C ALA A 785 26.24 18.80 79.48
N LYS A 786 27.23 17.92 79.54
CA LYS A 786 27.74 17.34 80.79
C LYS A 786 29.25 17.24 80.78
#